data_AF-A0A061GJ75-F1
#
_entry.id   AF-A0A061GJ75-F1
#
_cell.length_a   1.000
_cell.length_b   1.000
_cell.length_c   1.000
_cell.angle_alpha   90.00
_cell.angle_beta   90.00
_cell.angle_gamma   90.00
#
_symmetry.space_group_name_H-M   'P 1'
#
loop_
_entity.id
_entity.type
_entity.pdbx_description
1 polymer ?
#
loop_
_entity_poly.entity_id
_entity_poly.type
_entity_poly.pdbx_seq_one_letter_code
_entity_poly.pdbx_strand_id
1 'polypeptide(L)'
;MIRCLLFISLLIHPSLAKKQAPQAAGAQAPVKKWQTLSGQPPLVIARGGFSGLFPESSSFANDMANQLKSTDVALFCNLQLTKDGIGICLSDIRLDNSTTIGMIFPKDSKTYNINGQQVKGWFAVDYTSDVIFNNVSLVQSVLSRTNAFDGQLPVSTLEDVTGVRPSSFWVNVQYDAFYTEHKLSVSGYLEKAMRFMGINFISSPEIGFLKNMNGKVNRARTKLIFQVLDPDVVEPTTKQTYGAILKDLAAIKTYASGILVPKGYIWPVNTNKYLGNPTTLVADAHKLGLEVYASGFANDMPASYNYSYDPTTEYLQFIDSPQFSVDGLLTDFSPTASATIACFAANETAKPKKGKALIITHNGASGMYPGCTDLAYEQAVNDGADIIDCSVQMSEDGVAFCLDSADLTGDTTAMPTFMSRSSSIPEVQKEKGIFSFDLTWSEIQTLKPQIVSPFGQNAGYQRNPEAQNKGKFMTLTDFLEFAKAKAVSGILINIENAAYLASKKGLDMVDSVTKALGNATFDKQQTQQVLIQSDDTSVLSKFQGVPAYKRLLRIKEEIGDAPKLTVDEIKKYADGVVVARPSLISTDNGFAKAQTNVLQEMHAGNISVYVFVLRNEFVALPFDFYADPMVELATYVAALEVDGVITDFPGTASRYMRSPCVDLNGEIAIIPAEPGALLKQVPPMALSPANPPNPPLEVADVVDPPLPPVANVSSSTADSPGAPAPSSSGMAITADFGLGLAAITALSLLSRGY
;
A
#
# COMPACT_ATOMS: atom_id res chain seq x y z
N MET A 1 -24.55 -21.23 -32.42
CA MET A 1 -25.97 -20.93 -32.12
C MET A 1 -26.02 -19.56 -31.45
N ILE A 2 -26.93 -18.72 -31.91
CA ILE A 2 -27.13 -17.33 -31.51
C ILE A 2 -27.33 -17.26 -29.99
N ARG A 3 -26.36 -16.70 -29.26
CA ARG A 3 -26.59 -16.10 -27.93
C ARG A 3 -26.49 -14.59 -28.11
N CYS A 4 -27.59 -14.01 -28.58
CA CYS A 4 -27.83 -12.58 -28.50
C CYS A 4 -28.02 -12.19 -27.04
N LEU A 5 -27.32 -11.13 -26.66
CA LEU A 5 -27.80 -9.97 -25.90
C LEU A 5 -28.92 -10.24 -24.88
N LEU A 6 -28.64 -10.01 -23.60
CA LEU A 6 -29.48 -9.21 -22.69
C LEU A 6 -28.76 -9.01 -21.34
N PHE A 7 -28.54 -7.73 -20.99
CA PHE A 7 -28.21 -7.09 -19.70
C PHE A 7 -26.95 -7.59 -18.96
N ILE A 8 -25.92 -6.76 -18.75
CA ILE A 8 -25.90 -5.61 -17.82
C ILE A 8 -25.09 -4.45 -18.43
N SER A 9 -25.77 -3.34 -18.75
CA SER A 9 -25.16 -2.01 -18.82
C SER A 9 -25.83 -1.15 -17.76
N LEU A 10 -25.26 -1.11 -16.56
CA LEU A 10 -25.73 -0.22 -15.50
C LEU A 10 -24.54 0.31 -14.69
N LEU A 11 -23.67 1.04 -15.38
CA LEU A 11 -22.90 2.16 -14.82
C LEU A 11 -22.76 3.23 -15.92
N ILE A 12 -23.87 3.88 -16.25
CA ILE A 12 -23.80 5.24 -16.78
C ILE A 12 -23.66 6.13 -15.55
N HIS A 13 -22.45 6.54 -15.21
CA HIS A 13 -22.31 7.71 -14.34
C HIS A 13 -22.98 8.90 -15.03
N PRO A 14 -23.77 9.72 -14.32
CA PRO A 14 -24.14 11.02 -14.84
C PRO A 14 -22.85 11.86 -14.88
N SER A 15 -22.22 11.90 -16.04
CA SER A 15 -21.31 12.99 -16.35
C SER A 15 -22.17 14.26 -16.29
N LEU A 16 -21.92 15.09 -15.28
CA LEU A 16 -22.41 16.46 -15.25
C LEU A 16 -21.74 17.19 -16.42
N ALA A 17 -22.36 17.12 -17.59
CA ALA A 17 -21.96 17.82 -18.78
C ALA A 17 -22.19 19.33 -18.58
N LYS A 18 -21.24 20.01 -17.93
CA LYS A 18 -21.06 21.45 -18.13
C LYS A 18 -20.50 21.63 -19.53
N LYS A 19 -21.26 22.28 -20.41
CA LYS A 19 -20.82 22.72 -21.74
C LYS A 19 -19.45 23.40 -21.63
N GLN A 20 -18.39 22.75 -22.12
CA GLN A 20 -17.12 23.40 -22.39
C GLN A 20 -17.30 24.35 -23.57
N ALA A 21 -16.97 25.62 -23.35
CA ALA A 21 -16.71 26.56 -24.43
C ALA A 21 -15.46 26.11 -25.21
N PRO A 22 -15.35 26.37 -26.52
CA PRO A 22 -14.21 25.93 -27.32
C PRO A 22 -12.91 26.53 -26.77
N GLN A 23 -12.04 25.67 -26.24
CA GLN A 23 -10.72 26.04 -25.76
C GLN A 23 -9.79 26.26 -26.95
N ALA A 24 -9.10 27.40 -26.94
CA ALA A 24 -8.03 27.73 -27.85
C ALA A 24 -6.90 26.69 -27.75
N ALA A 25 -6.30 26.33 -28.88
CA ALA A 25 -5.18 25.40 -28.98
C ALA A 25 -4.02 25.83 -28.06
N GLY A 26 -3.91 25.19 -26.90
CA GLY A 26 -2.75 25.29 -26.03
C GLY A 26 -1.58 24.53 -26.64
N ALA A 27 -0.38 25.12 -26.55
CA ALA A 27 0.86 24.50 -27.02
C ALA A 27 1.06 23.13 -26.36
N GLN A 28 1.19 22.07 -27.17
CA GLN A 28 1.54 20.72 -26.70
C GLN A 28 2.87 20.78 -25.95
N ALA A 29 2.87 20.28 -24.71
CA ALA A 29 4.09 20.07 -23.95
C ALA A 29 5.06 19.16 -24.74
N PRO A 30 6.39 19.39 -24.68
CA PRO A 30 7.34 18.58 -25.42
C PRO A 30 7.24 17.11 -25.01
N VAL A 31 7.06 16.23 -26.00
CA VAL A 31 6.95 14.78 -25.80
C VAL A 31 8.27 14.26 -25.21
N LYS A 32 8.23 13.73 -23.99
CA LYS A 32 9.37 13.03 -23.38
C LYS A 32 9.83 11.94 -24.35
N LYS A 33 11.10 11.99 -24.77
CA LYS A 33 11.72 10.90 -25.52
C LYS A 33 12.16 9.83 -24.53
N TRP A 34 11.52 8.68 -24.58
CA TRP A 34 11.83 7.58 -23.68
C TRP A 34 13.10 6.86 -24.09
N GLN A 35 13.82 6.29 -23.12
CA GLN A 35 14.99 5.42 -23.37
C GLN A 35 14.57 3.97 -23.70
N THR A 36 13.34 3.79 -24.17
CA THR A 36 12.86 2.54 -24.75
C THR A 36 13.47 2.35 -26.14
N LEU A 37 13.45 1.13 -26.66
CA LEU A 37 13.98 0.86 -27.99
C LEU A 37 13.24 1.67 -29.07
N SER A 38 11.94 1.86 -28.91
CA SER A 38 11.08 2.59 -29.85
C SER A 38 11.09 4.11 -29.63
N GLY A 39 11.58 4.57 -28.47
CA GLY A 39 11.43 5.96 -28.01
C GLY A 39 10.03 6.34 -27.52
N GLN A 40 9.07 5.40 -27.55
CA GLN A 40 7.69 5.57 -27.07
C GLN A 40 7.56 5.24 -25.57
N PRO A 41 6.47 5.67 -24.90
CA PRO A 41 6.19 5.25 -23.54
C PRO A 41 6.21 3.71 -23.40
N PRO A 42 6.68 3.17 -22.25
CA PRO A 42 6.61 1.74 -21.98
C PRO A 42 5.16 1.22 -22.04
N LEU A 43 4.98 0.02 -22.56
CA LEU A 43 3.68 -0.66 -22.61
C LEU A 43 3.29 -1.16 -21.21
N VAL A 44 2.06 -0.89 -20.78
CA VAL A 44 1.49 -1.55 -19.59
C VAL A 44 0.92 -2.90 -20.04
N ILE A 45 1.35 -3.99 -19.41
CA ILE A 45 0.91 -5.34 -19.73
C ILE A 45 0.17 -5.89 -18.50
N ALA A 46 -1.15 -6.02 -18.59
CA ALA A 46 -2.03 -6.42 -17.49
C ALA A 46 -2.14 -7.95 -17.42
N ARG A 47 -1.49 -8.58 -16.44
CA ARG A 47 -1.46 -10.05 -16.26
C ARG A 47 -2.84 -10.56 -15.86
N GLY A 48 -3.57 -11.13 -16.81
CA GLY A 48 -4.96 -11.55 -16.60
C GLY A 48 -5.88 -10.37 -16.28
N GLY A 49 -5.66 -9.21 -16.91
CA GLY A 49 -6.36 -7.97 -16.57
C GLY A 49 -5.87 -7.38 -15.25
N PHE A 50 -6.77 -6.75 -14.47
CA PHE A 50 -6.46 -6.24 -13.13
C PHE A 50 -6.58 -7.34 -12.06
N SER A 51 -5.69 -8.33 -12.13
CA SER A 51 -5.68 -9.50 -11.25
C SER A 51 -5.25 -9.22 -9.81
N GLY A 52 -4.74 -8.01 -9.53
CA GLY A 52 -4.48 -7.51 -8.17
C GLY A 52 -5.72 -7.38 -7.30
N LEU A 53 -6.91 -7.28 -7.90
CA LEU A 53 -8.19 -7.16 -7.20
C LEU A 53 -9.17 -8.30 -7.54
N PHE A 54 -9.29 -8.64 -8.82
CA PHE A 54 -10.25 -9.62 -9.32
C PHE A 54 -9.57 -10.97 -9.65
N PRO A 55 -10.34 -12.09 -9.69
CA PRO A 55 -9.85 -13.33 -10.27
C PRO A 55 -9.31 -13.10 -11.69
N GLU A 56 -8.17 -13.71 -11.99
CA GLU A 56 -7.45 -13.44 -13.23
C GLU A 56 -8.27 -13.74 -14.48
N SER A 57 -8.04 -12.95 -15.52
CA SER A 57 -8.69 -13.02 -16.84
C SER A 57 -10.21 -12.93 -16.82
N SER A 58 -10.83 -12.69 -15.67
CA SER A 58 -12.27 -12.48 -15.54
C SER A 58 -12.73 -11.23 -16.30
N SER A 59 -14.03 -11.17 -16.63
CA SER A 59 -14.59 -9.97 -17.27
C SER A 59 -14.35 -8.71 -16.45
N PHE A 60 -14.48 -8.77 -15.11
CA PHE A 60 -14.18 -7.64 -14.24
C PHE A 60 -12.72 -7.18 -14.34
N ALA A 61 -11.77 -8.14 -14.31
CA ALA A 61 -10.35 -7.84 -14.44
C ALA A 61 -10.02 -7.18 -15.79
N ASN A 62 -10.55 -7.72 -16.89
CA ASN A 62 -10.30 -7.23 -18.24
C ASN A 62 -10.97 -5.87 -18.49
N ASP A 63 -12.23 -5.71 -18.08
CA ASP A 63 -12.98 -4.46 -18.23
C ASP A 63 -12.28 -3.31 -17.50
N MET A 64 -11.83 -3.54 -16.26
CA MET A 64 -11.14 -2.52 -15.49
C MET A 64 -9.78 -2.15 -16.10
N ALA A 65 -8.98 -3.13 -16.52
CA ALA A 65 -7.71 -2.86 -17.19
C ALA A 65 -7.89 -2.10 -18.52
N ASN A 66 -8.97 -2.38 -19.25
CA ASN A 66 -9.26 -1.75 -20.53
C ASN A 66 -9.86 -0.33 -20.41
N GLN A 67 -10.34 0.05 -19.22
CA GLN A 67 -10.86 1.40 -18.95
C GLN A 67 -9.75 2.44 -18.67
N LEU A 68 -8.50 2.01 -18.55
CA LEU A 68 -7.36 2.90 -18.35
C LEU A 68 -7.07 3.68 -19.65
N LYS A 69 -7.47 4.95 -19.69
CA LYS A 69 -7.39 5.79 -20.91
C LYS A 69 -6.06 6.53 -21.08
N SER A 70 -5.23 6.55 -20.05
CA SER A 70 -4.03 7.40 -19.98
C SER A 70 -2.78 6.75 -20.59
N THR A 71 -2.80 5.45 -20.84
CA THR A 71 -1.70 4.68 -21.44
C THR A 71 -2.23 3.52 -22.27
N ASP A 72 -1.45 3.06 -23.24
CA ASP A 72 -1.76 1.81 -23.94
C ASP A 72 -1.60 0.62 -22.97
N VAL A 73 -2.66 -0.17 -22.84
CA VAL A 73 -2.69 -1.38 -22.00
C VAL A 73 -2.89 -2.61 -22.88
N ALA A 74 -1.94 -3.54 -22.80
CA ALA A 74 -2.08 -4.87 -23.36
C ALA A 74 -2.70 -5.84 -22.35
N LEU A 75 -3.76 -6.56 -22.73
CA LEU A 75 -4.29 -7.66 -21.92
C LEU A 75 -3.44 -8.91 -22.16
N PHE A 76 -2.93 -9.50 -21.09
CA PHE A 76 -2.05 -10.67 -21.14
C PHE A 76 -2.81 -11.93 -20.72
N CYS A 77 -2.90 -12.89 -21.64
CA CYS A 77 -3.54 -14.19 -21.46
C CYS A 77 -2.49 -15.31 -21.48
N ASN A 78 -2.42 -16.09 -20.41
CA ASN A 78 -1.71 -17.36 -20.41
C ASN A 78 -2.62 -18.42 -21.06
N LEU A 79 -2.31 -18.81 -22.30
CA LEU A 79 -3.14 -19.72 -23.08
C LEU A 79 -3.00 -21.16 -22.58
N GLN A 80 -4.14 -21.79 -22.31
CA GLN A 80 -4.26 -23.22 -22.16
C GLN A 80 -5.30 -23.78 -23.13
N LEU A 81 -5.12 -25.03 -23.55
CA LEU A 81 -6.11 -25.73 -24.39
C LEU A 81 -6.89 -26.76 -23.59
N THR A 82 -8.21 -26.74 -23.73
CA THR A 82 -9.12 -27.77 -23.25
C THR A 82 -8.95 -29.07 -24.06
N LYS A 83 -9.55 -30.17 -23.59
CA LYS A 83 -9.51 -31.48 -24.26
C LYS A 83 -9.97 -31.46 -25.71
N ASP A 84 -10.93 -30.61 -26.03
CA ASP A 84 -11.51 -30.38 -27.36
C ASP A 84 -10.85 -29.21 -28.13
N GLY A 85 -9.75 -28.65 -27.60
CA GLY A 85 -8.91 -27.69 -28.29
C GLY A 85 -9.40 -26.25 -28.29
N ILE A 86 -10.23 -25.87 -27.30
CA ILE A 86 -10.65 -24.48 -27.07
C ILE A 86 -9.63 -23.79 -26.17
N GLY A 87 -9.30 -22.52 -26.47
CA GLY A 87 -8.33 -21.73 -25.73
C GLY A 87 -8.96 -20.98 -24.57
N ILE A 88 -8.37 -21.13 -23.38
CA ILE A 88 -8.75 -20.43 -22.14
C ILE A 88 -7.55 -19.65 -21.58
N CYS A 89 -7.81 -18.64 -20.76
CA CYS A 89 -6.80 -17.77 -20.17
C CYS A 89 -6.63 -18.03 -18.67
N LEU A 90 -5.57 -18.74 -18.27
CA LEU A 90 -5.25 -19.08 -16.87
C LEU A 90 -3.73 -19.21 -16.65
N SER A 91 -3.21 -18.60 -15.58
CA SER A 91 -1.76 -18.47 -15.36
C SER A 91 -1.05 -19.75 -14.93
N ASP A 92 -1.67 -20.59 -14.10
CA ASP A 92 -1.11 -21.88 -13.67
C ASP A 92 -1.73 -23.02 -14.50
N ILE A 93 -0.90 -23.96 -14.97
CA ILE A 93 -1.35 -25.16 -15.69
C ILE A 93 -2.30 -26.04 -14.87
N ARG A 94 -2.24 -25.93 -13.55
CA ARG A 94 -3.20 -26.49 -12.60
C ARG A 94 -4.39 -25.56 -12.45
N LEU A 95 -5.54 -26.04 -12.91
CA LEU A 95 -6.81 -25.32 -12.84
C LEU A 95 -7.22 -25.03 -11.39
N ASP A 96 -6.88 -25.87 -10.43
CA ASP A 96 -7.23 -25.73 -9.01
C ASP A 96 -6.54 -24.56 -8.30
N ASN A 97 -5.53 -23.95 -8.93
CA ASN A 97 -4.86 -22.77 -8.36
C ASN A 97 -5.69 -21.48 -8.51
N SER A 98 -6.58 -21.41 -9.51
CA SER A 98 -7.33 -20.19 -9.85
C SER A 98 -8.80 -20.46 -10.20
N THR A 99 -9.28 -21.68 -9.93
CA THR A 99 -10.68 -22.06 -10.20
C THR A 99 -11.25 -22.97 -9.11
N THR A 100 -12.57 -23.13 -9.11
CA THR A 100 -13.29 -24.05 -8.21
C THR A 100 -13.18 -25.54 -8.57
N ILE A 101 -12.42 -25.92 -9.62
CA ILE A 101 -12.39 -27.28 -10.17
C ILE A 101 -12.14 -28.37 -9.11
N GLY A 102 -11.26 -28.11 -8.13
CA GLY A 102 -10.91 -29.08 -7.09
C GLY A 102 -12.07 -29.34 -6.12
N MET A 103 -12.97 -28.38 -5.96
CA MET A 103 -14.20 -28.54 -5.18
C MET A 103 -15.28 -29.27 -5.98
N ILE A 104 -15.35 -29.03 -7.29
CA ILE A 104 -16.37 -29.61 -8.17
C ILE A 104 -16.04 -31.08 -8.50
N PHE A 105 -14.76 -31.39 -8.72
CA PHE A 105 -14.27 -32.72 -9.09
C PHE A 105 -13.18 -33.22 -8.12
N PRO A 106 -13.47 -33.39 -6.82
CA PRO A 106 -12.45 -33.59 -5.77
C PRO A 106 -11.62 -34.88 -5.89
N LYS A 107 -12.06 -35.83 -6.73
CA LYS A 107 -11.39 -37.13 -6.92
C LYS A 107 -10.65 -37.25 -8.26
N ASP A 108 -10.68 -36.19 -9.07
CA ASP A 108 -10.23 -36.25 -10.47
C ASP A 108 -8.80 -35.73 -10.66
N SER A 109 -8.09 -35.36 -9.59
CA SER A 109 -6.70 -34.91 -9.69
C SER A 109 -5.84 -35.99 -10.36
N LYS A 110 -5.02 -35.60 -11.34
CA LYS A 110 -4.06 -36.47 -12.02
C LYS A 110 -2.64 -36.02 -11.77
N THR A 111 -1.69 -36.87 -12.11
CA THR A 111 -0.28 -36.52 -12.13
C THR A 111 0.24 -36.61 -13.56
N TYR A 112 0.83 -35.54 -14.05
CA TYR A 112 1.51 -35.48 -15.34
C TYR A 112 2.99 -35.13 -15.17
N ASN A 113 3.80 -35.59 -16.13
CA ASN A 113 5.17 -35.15 -16.27
C ASN A 113 5.19 -33.89 -17.15
N ILE A 114 5.38 -32.72 -16.55
CA ILE A 114 5.44 -31.45 -17.27
C ILE A 114 6.88 -30.94 -17.18
N ASN A 115 7.56 -30.88 -18.33
CA ASN A 115 8.97 -30.47 -18.43
C ASN A 115 9.92 -31.19 -17.45
N GLY A 116 9.67 -32.48 -17.20
CA GLY A 116 10.50 -33.32 -16.31
C GLY A 116 10.09 -33.28 -14.84
N GLN A 117 9.05 -32.51 -14.49
CA GLN A 117 8.50 -32.45 -13.12
C GLN A 117 7.17 -33.19 -13.03
N GLN A 118 7.01 -34.00 -11.97
CA GLN A 118 5.73 -34.64 -11.66
C GLN A 118 4.81 -33.62 -11.00
N VAL A 119 3.82 -33.12 -11.76
CA VAL A 119 2.85 -32.13 -11.29
C VAL A 119 1.52 -32.84 -11.07
N LYS A 120 0.99 -32.71 -9.85
CA LYS A 120 -0.34 -33.22 -9.49
C LYS A 120 -1.35 -32.09 -9.42
N GLY A 121 -2.52 -32.26 -10.01
CA GLY A 121 -3.59 -31.26 -10.02
C GLY A 121 -4.69 -31.58 -11.02
N TRP A 122 -5.46 -30.57 -11.41
CA TRP A 122 -6.50 -30.64 -12.45
C TRP A 122 -6.03 -29.90 -13.70
N PHE A 123 -6.15 -30.53 -14.87
CA PHE A 123 -5.57 -29.99 -16.10
C PHE A 123 -6.63 -29.75 -17.17
N ALA A 124 -6.54 -28.64 -17.89
CA ALA A 124 -7.50 -28.29 -18.96
C ALA A 124 -7.67 -29.41 -20.01
N VAL A 125 -6.59 -30.14 -20.31
CA VAL A 125 -6.58 -31.25 -21.30
C VAL A 125 -7.46 -32.45 -20.90
N ASP A 126 -7.90 -32.52 -19.65
CA ASP A 126 -8.77 -33.59 -19.15
C ASP A 126 -10.26 -33.33 -19.34
N TYR A 127 -10.64 -32.07 -19.55
CA TYR A 127 -12.02 -31.59 -19.56
C TYR A 127 -12.37 -30.97 -20.91
N THR A 128 -13.57 -31.23 -21.42
CA THR A 128 -14.09 -30.48 -22.58
C THR A 128 -14.41 -29.05 -22.15
N SER A 129 -14.42 -28.12 -23.09
CA SER A 129 -14.74 -26.72 -22.82
C SER A 129 -16.11 -26.56 -22.19
N ASP A 130 -17.08 -27.37 -22.63
CA ASP A 130 -18.44 -27.40 -22.07
C ASP A 130 -18.46 -27.76 -20.58
N VAL A 131 -17.58 -28.67 -20.12
CA VAL A 131 -17.51 -29.03 -18.69
C VAL A 131 -16.94 -27.86 -17.89
N ILE A 132 -15.89 -27.21 -18.40
CA ILE A 132 -15.26 -26.08 -17.73
C ILE A 132 -16.25 -24.92 -17.63
N PHE A 133 -16.81 -24.45 -18.74
CA PHE A 133 -17.62 -23.22 -18.76
C PHE A 133 -18.95 -23.32 -18.03
N ASN A 134 -19.50 -24.52 -17.87
CA ASN A 134 -20.79 -24.69 -17.19
C ASN A 134 -20.68 -25.06 -15.70
N ASN A 135 -19.52 -25.52 -15.23
CA ASN A 135 -19.38 -26.02 -13.85
C ASN A 135 -18.25 -25.37 -13.05
N VAL A 136 -17.31 -24.68 -13.70
CA VAL A 136 -16.08 -24.19 -13.07
C VAL A 136 -16.06 -22.67 -13.11
N SER A 137 -15.86 -22.07 -11.93
CA SER A 137 -15.76 -20.62 -11.77
C SER A 137 -14.35 -20.21 -11.38
N LEU A 138 -13.99 -18.98 -11.73
CA LEU A 138 -12.72 -18.36 -11.34
C LEU A 138 -12.69 -18.03 -9.84
N VAL A 139 -11.51 -18.15 -9.24
CA VAL A 139 -11.23 -17.71 -7.86
C VAL A 139 -9.86 -17.02 -7.80
N GLN A 140 -9.63 -16.25 -6.75
CA GLN A 140 -8.37 -15.58 -6.51
C GLN A 140 -7.27 -16.60 -6.16
N SER A 141 -6.10 -16.48 -6.81
CA SER A 141 -4.98 -17.41 -6.63
C SER A 141 -3.98 -16.96 -5.56
N VAL A 142 -4.07 -15.70 -5.13
CA VAL A 142 -3.20 -15.12 -4.11
C VAL A 142 -3.96 -14.94 -2.80
N LEU A 143 -3.57 -15.67 -1.76
CA LEU A 143 -4.29 -15.71 -0.47
C LEU A 143 -4.36 -14.37 0.28
N SER A 144 -3.42 -13.45 0.03
CA SER A 144 -3.45 -12.11 0.63
C SER A 144 -4.46 -11.17 -0.04
N ARG A 145 -4.99 -11.53 -1.21
CA ARG A 145 -6.01 -10.75 -1.94
C ARG A 145 -7.40 -11.17 -1.49
N THR A 146 -8.36 -10.27 -1.68
CA THR A 146 -9.76 -10.52 -1.34
C THR A 146 -10.36 -11.68 -2.14
N ASN A 147 -11.11 -12.54 -1.46
CA ASN A 147 -11.91 -13.61 -2.07
C ASN A 147 -13.36 -13.16 -2.35
N ALA A 148 -13.68 -11.88 -2.16
CA ALA A 148 -15.04 -11.34 -2.32
C ALA A 148 -15.60 -11.55 -3.75
N PHE A 149 -14.72 -11.77 -4.72
CA PHE A 149 -15.07 -11.96 -6.14
C PHE A 149 -15.04 -13.43 -6.60
N ASP A 150 -14.77 -14.37 -5.70
CA ASP A 150 -14.61 -15.78 -6.02
C ASP A 150 -15.93 -16.45 -6.42
N GLY A 151 -15.85 -17.38 -7.36
CA GLY A 151 -16.97 -18.24 -7.74
C GLY A 151 -18.03 -17.59 -8.63
N GLN A 152 -17.90 -16.30 -8.94
CA GLN A 152 -18.93 -15.53 -9.64
C GLN A 152 -18.90 -15.63 -11.17
N LEU A 153 -17.69 -15.74 -11.73
CA LEU A 153 -17.48 -15.63 -13.18
C LEU A 153 -16.90 -16.93 -13.76
N PRO A 154 -17.34 -17.34 -14.96
CA PRO A 154 -16.81 -18.53 -15.63
C PRO A 154 -15.36 -18.28 -16.11
N VAL A 155 -14.64 -19.37 -16.37
CA VAL A 155 -13.32 -19.31 -17.00
C VAL A 155 -13.42 -18.64 -18.37
N SER A 156 -12.55 -17.65 -18.63
CA SER A 156 -12.59 -16.84 -19.85
C SER A 156 -11.81 -17.46 -21.01
N THR A 157 -12.36 -17.32 -22.21
CA THR A 157 -11.75 -17.69 -23.49
C THR A 157 -10.95 -16.54 -24.10
N LEU A 158 -10.18 -16.82 -25.16
CA LEU A 158 -9.52 -15.74 -25.93
C LEU A 158 -10.55 -14.83 -26.60
N GLU A 159 -11.69 -15.37 -27.03
CA GLU A 159 -12.81 -14.63 -27.58
C GLU A 159 -13.40 -13.65 -26.55
N ASP A 160 -13.52 -14.03 -25.29
CA ASP A 160 -14.02 -13.15 -24.23
C ASP A 160 -13.06 -11.98 -23.98
N VAL A 161 -11.76 -12.25 -23.89
CA VAL A 161 -10.73 -11.21 -23.69
C VAL A 161 -10.63 -10.28 -24.89
N THR A 162 -10.73 -10.79 -26.11
CA THR A 162 -10.73 -9.94 -27.32
C THR A 162 -12.07 -9.22 -27.53
N GLY A 163 -13.16 -9.74 -26.94
CA GLY A 163 -14.50 -9.16 -26.98
C GLY A 163 -14.58 -7.77 -26.32
N VAL A 164 -13.75 -7.49 -25.32
CA VAL A 164 -13.64 -6.15 -24.71
C VAL A 164 -12.84 -5.16 -25.57
N ARG A 165 -12.30 -5.60 -26.71
CA ARG A 165 -11.55 -4.80 -27.70
C ARG A 165 -10.34 -4.09 -27.09
N PRO A 166 -9.38 -4.83 -26.54
CA PRO A 166 -8.18 -4.22 -25.97
C PRO A 166 -7.34 -3.52 -27.03
N SER A 167 -6.62 -2.47 -26.62
CA SER A 167 -5.69 -1.75 -27.51
C SER A 167 -4.60 -2.67 -28.08
N SER A 168 -4.15 -3.63 -27.27
CA SER A 168 -3.23 -4.69 -27.64
C SER A 168 -3.61 -5.98 -26.92
N PHE A 169 -3.42 -7.11 -27.61
CA PHE A 169 -3.61 -8.43 -27.00
C PHE A 169 -2.32 -9.24 -27.02
N TRP A 170 -1.96 -9.77 -25.85
CA TRP A 170 -0.75 -10.53 -25.61
C TRP A 170 -1.10 -11.95 -25.19
N VAL A 171 -0.65 -12.94 -25.96
CA VAL A 171 -0.88 -14.36 -25.66
C VAL A 171 0.44 -15.01 -25.28
N ASN A 172 0.49 -15.61 -24.10
CA ASN A 172 1.64 -16.39 -23.63
C ASN A 172 1.35 -17.88 -23.75
N VAL A 173 2.29 -18.62 -24.33
CA VAL A 173 2.22 -20.08 -24.51
C VAL A 173 3.27 -20.76 -23.67
N GLN A 174 2.83 -21.63 -22.77
CA GLN A 174 3.69 -22.48 -21.96
C GLN A 174 3.36 -23.94 -22.24
N TYR A 175 4.36 -24.82 -22.15
CA TYR A 175 4.20 -26.28 -22.21
C TYR A 175 3.69 -26.84 -23.56
N ASP A 176 4.18 -26.34 -24.70
CA ASP A 176 3.78 -26.81 -26.05
C ASP A 176 3.99 -28.32 -26.24
N ALA A 177 5.05 -28.88 -25.66
CA ALA A 177 5.31 -30.32 -25.67
C ALA A 177 4.20 -31.11 -24.96
N PHE A 178 3.73 -30.63 -23.81
CA PHE A 178 2.63 -31.25 -23.05
C PHE A 178 1.34 -31.29 -23.89
N TYR A 179 0.96 -30.20 -24.54
CA TYR A 179 -0.20 -30.19 -25.42
C TYR A 179 -0.05 -31.13 -26.62
N THR A 180 1.16 -31.24 -27.17
CA THR A 180 1.48 -32.17 -28.27
C THR A 180 1.29 -33.63 -27.85
N GLU A 181 1.74 -34.01 -26.65
CA GLU A 181 1.51 -35.35 -26.07
C GLU A 181 0.01 -35.67 -25.93
N HIS A 182 -0.80 -34.65 -25.69
CA HIS A 182 -2.27 -34.74 -25.64
C HIS A 182 -2.96 -34.58 -27.01
N LYS A 183 -2.21 -34.63 -28.11
CA LYS A 183 -2.71 -34.51 -29.51
C LYS A 183 -3.37 -33.16 -29.80
N LEU A 184 -2.99 -32.12 -29.07
CA LEU A 184 -3.41 -30.74 -29.27
C LEU A 184 -2.26 -29.94 -29.91
N SER A 185 -2.60 -28.99 -30.78
CA SER A 185 -1.61 -28.14 -31.46
C SER A 185 -1.85 -26.67 -31.11
N VAL A 186 -1.03 -26.12 -30.21
CA VAL A 186 -1.12 -24.71 -29.81
C VAL A 186 -0.78 -23.80 -30.98
N SER A 187 0.28 -24.11 -31.73
CA SER A 187 0.62 -23.33 -32.94
C SER A 187 -0.50 -23.35 -33.99
N GLY A 188 -1.14 -24.50 -34.22
CA GLY A 188 -2.27 -24.62 -35.14
C GLY A 188 -3.53 -23.89 -34.65
N TYR A 189 -3.77 -23.85 -33.34
CA TYR A 189 -4.82 -23.04 -32.73
C TYR A 189 -4.55 -21.54 -32.96
N LEU A 190 -3.33 -21.06 -32.67
CA LEU A 190 -2.96 -19.66 -32.84
C LEU A 190 -2.96 -19.20 -34.30
N GLU A 191 -2.55 -20.05 -35.24
CA GLU A 191 -2.66 -19.76 -36.68
C GLU A 191 -4.10 -19.49 -37.12
N LYS A 192 -5.09 -20.14 -36.49
CA LYS A 192 -6.51 -19.89 -36.74
C LYS A 192 -6.97 -18.63 -36.00
N ALA A 193 -6.61 -18.51 -34.72
CA ALA A 193 -6.99 -17.38 -33.87
C ALA A 193 -6.53 -16.05 -34.48
N MET A 194 -5.27 -15.94 -34.91
CA MET A 194 -4.70 -14.73 -35.52
C MET A 194 -5.41 -14.25 -36.81
N ARG A 195 -6.20 -15.10 -37.49
CA ARG A 195 -6.96 -14.69 -38.68
C ARG A 195 -8.15 -13.79 -38.34
N PHE A 196 -8.67 -13.92 -37.13
CA PHE A 196 -9.90 -13.27 -36.69
C PHE A 196 -9.67 -12.38 -35.45
N MET A 197 -8.63 -12.67 -34.66
CA MET A 197 -8.24 -11.94 -33.46
C MET A 197 -7.01 -11.09 -33.71
N GLY A 198 -7.02 -9.85 -33.22
CA GLY A 198 -5.85 -8.96 -33.24
C GLY A 198 -4.83 -9.35 -32.16
N ILE A 199 -4.06 -10.41 -32.38
CA ILE A 199 -2.97 -10.82 -31.46
C ILE A 199 -1.69 -10.05 -31.83
N ASN A 200 -1.29 -9.12 -30.96
CA ASN A 200 -0.13 -8.24 -31.18
C ASN A 200 1.17 -8.88 -30.69
N PHE A 201 1.10 -9.73 -29.66
CA PHE A 201 2.27 -10.36 -29.06
C PHE A 201 2.00 -11.84 -28.80
N ILE A 202 2.97 -12.68 -29.13
CA ILE A 202 3.03 -14.08 -28.73
C ILE A 202 4.33 -14.29 -27.95
N SER A 203 4.22 -14.66 -26.68
CA SER A 203 5.38 -15.03 -25.87
C SER A 203 5.40 -16.52 -25.55
N SER A 204 6.60 -17.04 -25.29
CA SER A 204 6.77 -18.38 -24.75
C SER A 204 8.13 -18.53 -24.09
N PRO A 205 8.25 -19.34 -23.03
CA PRO A 205 9.54 -19.73 -22.48
C PRO A 205 10.22 -20.84 -23.30
N GLU A 206 9.54 -21.44 -24.28
CA GLU A 206 10.08 -22.57 -25.06
C GLU A 206 10.63 -22.11 -26.41
N ILE A 207 11.95 -22.23 -26.61
CA ILE A 207 12.63 -21.77 -27.82
C ILE A 207 12.16 -22.55 -29.04
N GLY A 208 11.91 -23.86 -28.89
CA GLY A 208 11.36 -24.71 -29.95
C GLY A 208 10.03 -24.20 -30.48
N PHE A 209 9.13 -23.79 -29.58
CA PHE A 209 7.83 -23.21 -29.95
C PHE A 209 7.99 -21.88 -30.70
N LEU A 210 8.83 -20.95 -30.20
CA LEU A 210 9.05 -19.67 -30.87
C LEU A 210 9.66 -19.83 -32.27
N LYS A 211 10.61 -20.75 -32.44
CA LYS A 211 11.19 -21.07 -33.76
C LYS A 211 10.15 -21.64 -34.72
N ASN A 212 9.24 -22.49 -34.22
CA ASN A 212 8.12 -23.01 -35.02
C ASN A 212 7.16 -21.87 -35.44
N MET A 213 6.78 -20.99 -34.51
CA MET A 213 5.90 -19.85 -34.78
C MET A 213 6.51 -18.81 -35.72
N ASN A 214 7.83 -18.73 -35.77
CA ASN A 214 8.53 -17.77 -36.60
C ASN A 214 8.16 -17.81 -38.10
N GLY A 215 7.90 -19.00 -38.63
CA GLY A 215 7.44 -19.18 -40.02
C GLY A 215 5.93 -19.00 -40.23
N LYS A 216 5.18 -18.77 -39.15
CA LYS A 216 3.70 -18.82 -39.13
C LYS A 216 3.05 -17.47 -38.81
N VAL A 217 3.82 -16.51 -38.29
CA VAL A 217 3.33 -15.18 -37.91
C VAL A 217 3.70 -14.11 -38.94
N ASN A 218 2.82 -13.12 -39.11
CA ASN A 218 3.20 -11.88 -39.77
C ASN A 218 3.94 -10.99 -38.77
N ARG A 219 5.28 -10.96 -38.86
CA ARG A 219 6.14 -10.18 -37.94
C ARG A 219 5.88 -8.66 -37.94
N ALA A 220 5.18 -8.11 -38.93
CA ALA A 220 4.78 -6.70 -38.93
C ALA A 220 3.56 -6.43 -38.04
N ARG A 221 2.78 -7.47 -37.69
CA ARG A 221 1.57 -7.38 -36.86
C ARG A 221 1.72 -8.05 -35.50
N THR A 222 2.45 -9.15 -35.45
CA THR A 222 2.61 -9.98 -34.26
C THR A 222 4.09 -10.13 -33.91
N LYS A 223 4.48 -9.65 -32.73
CA LYS A 223 5.84 -9.80 -32.21
C LYS A 223 5.98 -11.11 -31.46
N LEU A 224 7.09 -11.81 -31.69
CA LEU A 224 7.47 -12.99 -30.91
C LEU A 224 8.38 -12.57 -29.76
N ILE A 225 8.03 -12.93 -28.53
CA ILE A 225 8.75 -12.53 -27.32
C ILE A 225 9.25 -13.76 -26.59
N PHE A 226 10.55 -13.79 -26.29
CA PHE A 226 11.11 -14.88 -25.49
C PHE A 226 10.90 -14.61 -24.01
N GLN A 227 10.07 -15.41 -23.35
CA GLN A 227 9.87 -15.32 -21.91
C GLN A 227 11.01 -16.04 -21.20
N VAL A 228 11.69 -15.32 -20.31
CA VAL A 228 12.81 -15.85 -19.54
C VAL A 228 12.28 -16.19 -18.16
N LEU A 229 12.57 -17.40 -17.66
CA LEU A 229 12.22 -17.80 -16.29
C LEU A 229 13.43 -17.59 -15.36
N ASP A 230 13.40 -18.15 -14.15
CA ASP A 230 14.49 -17.99 -13.18
C ASP A 230 15.84 -18.50 -13.74
N PRO A 231 16.98 -17.91 -13.32
CA PRO A 231 18.31 -18.15 -13.92
C PRO A 231 18.74 -19.61 -14.00
N ASP A 232 18.32 -20.42 -13.03
CA ASP A 232 18.71 -21.83 -12.88
C ASP A 232 17.70 -22.80 -13.51
N VAL A 233 16.54 -22.31 -13.97
CA VAL A 233 15.56 -23.14 -14.66
C VAL A 233 16.09 -23.51 -16.04
N VAL A 234 15.90 -24.78 -16.43
CA VAL A 234 16.38 -25.32 -17.70
C VAL A 234 15.31 -25.15 -18.79
N GLU A 235 15.70 -24.55 -19.92
CA GLU A 235 14.84 -24.46 -21.09
C GLU A 235 14.76 -25.83 -21.79
N PRO A 236 13.54 -26.33 -22.08
CA PRO A 236 13.34 -27.73 -22.45
C PRO A 236 13.92 -28.12 -23.82
N THR A 237 14.11 -27.18 -24.75
CA THR A 237 14.60 -27.45 -26.11
C THR A 237 16.11 -27.56 -26.16
N THR A 238 16.81 -26.59 -25.58
CA THR A 238 18.26 -26.42 -25.63
C THR A 238 18.98 -27.12 -24.49
N LYS A 239 18.26 -27.47 -23.42
CA LYS A 239 18.79 -28.03 -22.18
C LYS A 239 19.82 -27.12 -21.47
N GLN A 240 19.80 -25.83 -21.81
CA GLN A 240 20.58 -24.80 -21.12
C GLN A 240 19.70 -24.07 -20.11
N THR A 241 20.31 -23.47 -19.09
CA THR A 241 19.55 -22.63 -18.16
C THR A 241 19.19 -21.30 -18.80
N TYR A 242 18.09 -20.67 -18.37
CA TYR A 242 17.69 -19.34 -18.86
C TYR A 242 18.79 -18.30 -18.64
N GLY A 243 19.50 -18.35 -17.50
CA GLY A 243 20.63 -17.46 -17.24
C GLY A 243 21.82 -17.66 -18.17
N ALA A 244 22.03 -18.88 -18.71
CA ALA A 244 23.05 -19.13 -19.73
C ALA A 244 22.62 -18.64 -21.11
N ILE A 245 21.36 -18.91 -21.49
CA ILE A 245 20.78 -18.48 -22.77
C ILE A 245 20.80 -16.96 -22.91
N LEU A 246 20.49 -16.23 -21.84
CA LEU A 246 20.40 -14.78 -21.84
C LEU A 246 21.76 -14.08 -22.12
N LYS A 247 22.88 -14.79 -21.98
CA LYS A 247 24.21 -14.26 -22.32
C LYS A 247 24.45 -14.14 -23.83
N ASP A 248 23.64 -14.82 -24.66
CA ASP A 248 23.72 -14.77 -26.12
C ASP A 248 22.47 -14.11 -26.71
N LEU A 249 22.34 -12.79 -26.49
CA LEU A 249 21.25 -11.98 -27.02
C LEU A 249 21.19 -11.99 -28.56
N ALA A 250 22.33 -12.16 -29.23
CA ALA A 250 22.39 -12.24 -30.69
C ALA A 250 21.69 -13.51 -31.21
N ALA A 251 21.88 -14.66 -30.55
CA ALA A 251 21.15 -15.87 -30.85
C ALA A 251 19.64 -15.69 -30.62
N ILE A 252 19.22 -15.04 -29.52
CA ILE A 252 17.81 -14.76 -29.21
C ILE A 252 17.15 -13.93 -30.33
N LYS A 253 17.85 -12.91 -30.85
CA LYS A 253 17.36 -12.03 -31.93
C LYS A 253 16.98 -12.77 -33.22
N THR A 254 17.51 -13.98 -33.45
CA THR A 254 17.17 -14.76 -34.64
C THR A 254 15.72 -15.25 -34.66
N TYR A 255 15.12 -15.47 -33.48
CA TYR A 255 13.77 -16.02 -33.34
C TYR A 255 12.79 -15.13 -32.56
N ALA A 256 13.27 -14.14 -31.81
CA ALA A 256 12.43 -13.22 -31.04
C ALA A 256 12.69 -11.74 -31.40
N SER A 257 11.65 -10.93 -31.22
CA SER A 257 11.69 -9.47 -31.36
C SER A 257 12.00 -8.76 -30.03
N GLY A 258 11.79 -9.46 -28.91
CA GLY A 258 12.10 -8.97 -27.58
C GLY A 258 12.15 -10.11 -26.56
N ILE A 259 12.46 -9.74 -25.32
CA ILE A 259 12.53 -10.62 -24.16
C ILE A 259 11.60 -10.13 -23.06
N LEU A 260 10.94 -11.04 -22.35
CA LEU A 260 10.16 -10.76 -21.15
C LEU A 260 10.90 -11.40 -19.96
N VAL A 261 11.43 -10.59 -19.05
CA VAL A 261 12.35 -11.03 -17.99
C VAL A 261 11.84 -10.67 -16.60
N PRO A 262 12.02 -11.53 -15.58
CA PRO A 262 11.81 -11.16 -14.19
C PRO A 262 12.64 -9.92 -13.83
N LYS A 263 12.05 -9.00 -13.06
CA LYS A 263 12.68 -7.73 -12.68
C LYS A 263 14.08 -7.88 -12.05
N GLY A 264 14.36 -9.01 -11.40
CA GLY A 264 15.66 -9.35 -10.82
C GLY A 264 16.82 -9.51 -11.81
N TYR A 265 16.55 -9.75 -13.10
CA TYR A 265 17.59 -9.77 -14.15
C TYR A 265 18.12 -8.37 -14.49
N ILE A 266 17.31 -7.34 -14.25
CA ILE A 266 17.64 -5.94 -14.55
C ILE A 266 18.21 -5.28 -13.30
N TRP A 267 17.49 -5.43 -12.19
CA TRP A 267 17.87 -4.93 -10.87
C TRP A 267 17.97 -6.09 -9.90
N PRO A 268 19.17 -6.67 -9.72
CA PRO A 268 19.38 -7.76 -8.76
C PRO A 268 19.04 -7.31 -7.34
N VAL A 269 18.36 -8.17 -6.59
CA VAL A 269 18.07 -7.96 -5.17
C VAL A 269 18.90 -8.93 -4.36
N ASN A 270 19.68 -8.44 -3.41
CA ASN A 270 20.52 -9.29 -2.56
C ASN A 270 19.67 -10.06 -1.52
N THR A 271 20.31 -10.99 -0.80
CA THR A 271 19.63 -11.81 0.23
C THR A 271 19.03 -10.98 1.37
N ASN A 272 19.55 -9.77 1.59
CA ASN A 272 19.07 -8.83 2.60
C ASN A 272 17.94 -7.91 2.07
N LYS A 273 17.43 -8.17 0.84
CA LYS A 273 16.35 -7.43 0.18
C LYS A 273 16.69 -5.99 -0.24
N TYR A 274 17.96 -5.71 -0.53
CA TYR A 274 18.39 -4.44 -1.12
C TYR A 274 18.78 -4.58 -2.58
N LEU A 275 18.57 -3.52 -3.35
CA LEU A 275 19.01 -3.43 -4.75
C LEU A 275 20.54 -3.48 -4.84
N GLY A 276 21.04 -4.27 -5.78
CA GLY A 276 22.41 -4.19 -6.27
C GLY A 276 22.54 -3.20 -7.43
N ASN A 277 23.71 -3.21 -8.08
CA ASN A 277 23.93 -2.44 -9.29
C ASN A 277 23.05 -2.93 -10.45
N PRO A 278 22.58 -2.04 -11.35
CA PRO A 278 21.83 -2.47 -12.52
C PRO A 278 22.70 -3.31 -13.43
N THR A 279 22.09 -4.27 -14.13
CA THR A 279 22.77 -5.01 -15.20
C THR A 279 22.75 -4.21 -16.51
N THR A 280 23.58 -4.58 -17.47
CA THR A 280 23.58 -3.97 -18.81
C THR A 280 22.52 -4.57 -19.74
N LEU A 281 21.69 -5.50 -19.26
CA LEU A 281 20.79 -6.31 -20.07
C LEU A 281 19.91 -5.48 -21.00
N VAL A 282 19.28 -4.43 -20.48
CA VAL A 282 18.38 -3.56 -21.26
C VAL A 282 19.15 -2.87 -22.38
N ALA A 283 20.27 -2.22 -22.04
CA ALA A 283 21.09 -1.50 -23.01
C ALA A 283 21.68 -2.45 -24.09
N ASP A 284 22.13 -3.64 -23.70
CA ASP A 284 22.73 -4.60 -24.63
C ASP A 284 21.68 -5.25 -25.54
N ALA A 285 20.47 -5.51 -25.03
CA ALA A 285 19.33 -5.95 -25.83
C ALA A 285 18.92 -4.87 -26.84
N HIS A 286 18.80 -3.61 -26.39
CA HIS A 286 18.46 -2.48 -27.25
C HIS A 286 19.47 -2.26 -28.39
N LYS A 287 20.78 -2.38 -28.12
CA LYS A 287 21.83 -2.31 -29.16
C LYS A 287 21.64 -3.36 -30.27
N LEU A 288 21.04 -4.51 -29.95
CA LEU A 288 20.72 -5.58 -30.89
C LEU A 288 19.30 -5.47 -31.48
N GLY A 289 18.56 -4.41 -31.11
CA GLY A 289 17.18 -4.19 -31.52
C GLY A 289 16.19 -5.18 -30.89
N LEU A 290 16.48 -5.70 -29.70
CA LEU A 290 15.55 -6.49 -28.89
C LEU A 290 14.82 -5.59 -27.89
N GLU A 291 13.49 -5.64 -27.87
CA GLU A 291 12.69 -5.01 -26.82
C GLU A 291 12.85 -5.78 -25.49
N VAL A 292 12.79 -5.08 -24.36
CA VAL A 292 12.88 -5.68 -23.03
C VAL A 292 11.65 -5.33 -22.22
N TYR A 293 10.89 -6.35 -21.84
CA TYR A 293 9.72 -6.24 -20.97
C TYR A 293 10.08 -6.81 -19.60
N ALA A 294 9.74 -6.11 -18.52
CA ALA A 294 10.00 -6.56 -17.16
C ALA A 294 8.74 -7.15 -16.52
N SER A 295 8.86 -8.24 -15.77
CA SER A 295 7.76 -8.91 -15.08
C SER A 295 7.95 -8.99 -13.56
N GLY A 296 6.86 -9.29 -12.86
CA GLY A 296 6.86 -9.51 -11.41
C GLY A 296 6.52 -8.27 -10.59
N PHE A 297 5.78 -7.32 -11.17
CA PHE A 297 5.27 -6.16 -10.45
C PHE A 297 3.93 -6.49 -9.78
N ALA A 298 3.87 -6.29 -8.47
CA ALA A 298 2.70 -6.51 -7.64
C ALA A 298 2.81 -5.59 -6.42
N ASN A 299 1.82 -4.73 -6.21
CA ASN A 299 1.84 -3.75 -5.13
C ASN A 299 1.71 -4.40 -3.74
N ASP A 300 1.10 -5.58 -3.70
CA ASP A 300 0.83 -6.38 -2.50
C ASP A 300 1.92 -7.42 -2.19
N MET A 301 3.11 -7.26 -2.79
CA MET A 301 4.26 -8.10 -2.52
C MET A 301 5.44 -7.25 -2.03
N PRO A 302 5.98 -7.50 -0.83
CA PRO A 302 7.14 -6.77 -0.33
C PRO A 302 8.31 -6.84 -1.32
N ALA A 303 8.67 -5.68 -1.87
CA ALA A 303 9.78 -5.52 -2.79
C ALA A 303 11.08 -5.25 -2.02
N SER A 304 12.05 -4.61 -2.68
CA SER A 304 13.27 -4.18 -2.00
C SER A 304 12.97 -3.08 -0.95
N TYR A 305 13.69 -3.09 0.18
CA TYR A 305 13.61 -2.01 1.17
C TYR A 305 13.97 -0.63 0.61
N ASN A 306 14.69 -0.57 -0.52
CA ASN A 306 14.96 0.67 -1.25
C ASN A 306 13.70 1.43 -1.69
N TYR A 307 12.56 0.74 -1.82
CA TYR A 307 11.31 1.35 -2.26
C TYR A 307 10.37 1.71 -1.11
N SER A 308 10.66 1.28 0.12
CA SER A 308 9.84 1.61 1.30
C SER A 308 8.34 1.42 1.11
N TYR A 309 7.96 0.26 0.56
CA TYR A 309 6.58 -0.13 0.22
C TYR A 309 5.87 0.78 -0.80
N ASP A 310 6.57 1.67 -1.49
CA ASP A 310 5.99 2.51 -2.53
C ASP A 310 6.13 1.85 -3.91
N PRO A 311 5.03 1.32 -4.49
CA PRO A 311 5.08 0.68 -5.80
C PRO A 311 5.44 1.67 -6.90
N THR A 312 5.06 2.95 -6.78
CA THR A 312 5.40 3.99 -7.78
C THR A 312 6.91 4.15 -7.91
N THR A 313 7.62 4.17 -6.77
CA THR A 313 9.09 4.25 -6.76
C THR A 313 9.69 3.01 -7.44
N GLU A 314 9.13 1.82 -7.22
CA GLU A 314 9.57 0.61 -7.92
C GLU A 314 9.37 0.73 -9.43
N TYR A 315 8.19 1.11 -9.93
CA TYR A 315 7.94 1.22 -11.37
C TYR A 315 8.88 2.25 -12.03
N LEU A 316 9.06 3.43 -11.42
CA LEU A 316 9.95 4.47 -11.93
C LEU A 316 11.39 3.98 -12.11
N GLN A 317 11.87 3.10 -11.22
CA GLN A 317 13.22 2.53 -11.29
C GLN A 317 13.52 1.78 -12.60
N PHE A 318 12.49 1.31 -13.31
CA PHE A 318 12.61 0.56 -14.57
C PHE A 318 12.33 1.40 -15.83
N ILE A 319 11.65 2.54 -15.70
CA ILE A 319 11.17 3.33 -16.84
C ILE A 319 11.72 4.76 -16.92
N ASP A 320 12.27 5.25 -15.81
CA ASP A 320 12.74 6.64 -15.69
C ASP A 320 14.20 6.72 -15.23
N SER A 321 15.01 5.74 -15.64
CA SER A 321 16.45 5.77 -15.44
C SER A 321 17.13 6.54 -16.58
N PRO A 322 18.18 7.34 -16.30
CA PRO A 322 18.95 8.00 -17.34
C PRO A 322 19.72 7.02 -18.23
N GLN A 323 19.91 5.77 -17.77
CA GLN A 323 20.70 4.76 -18.48
C GLN A 323 19.86 3.89 -19.41
N PHE A 324 18.59 3.67 -19.09
CA PHE A 324 17.68 2.82 -19.87
C PHE A 324 16.22 3.03 -19.45
N SER A 325 15.29 2.62 -20.30
CA SER A 325 13.90 2.34 -19.93
C SER A 325 13.51 1.00 -20.52
N VAL A 326 12.85 0.14 -19.75
CA VAL A 326 12.23 -1.06 -20.30
C VAL A 326 11.10 -0.67 -21.26
N ASP A 327 10.84 -1.50 -22.26
CA ASP A 327 9.81 -1.31 -23.28
C ASP A 327 8.40 -1.64 -22.78
N GLY A 328 8.27 -2.32 -21.63
CA GLY A 328 7.00 -2.48 -20.94
C GLY A 328 7.09 -3.24 -19.63
N LEU A 329 5.97 -3.24 -18.90
CA LEU A 329 5.83 -3.70 -17.52
C LEU A 329 4.67 -4.69 -17.43
N LEU A 330 4.96 -5.97 -17.15
CA LEU A 330 3.96 -6.99 -16.84
C LEU A 330 3.63 -6.97 -15.35
N THR A 331 2.39 -6.59 -15.04
CA THR A 331 1.92 -6.31 -13.68
C THR A 331 0.52 -6.87 -13.40
N ASP A 332 0.26 -7.13 -12.12
CA ASP A 332 -1.07 -7.42 -11.59
C ASP A 332 -1.87 -6.14 -11.31
N PHE A 333 -1.19 -5.00 -11.22
CA PHE A 333 -1.72 -3.69 -10.85
C PHE A 333 -1.54 -2.69 -11.98
N SER A 334 -2.22 -2.96 -13.10
CA SER A 334 -2.17 -2.08 -14.29
C SER A 334 -2.57 -0.63 -14.01
N PRO A 335 -3.49 -0.28 -13.09
CA PRO A 335 -3.75 1.12 -12.74
C PRO A 335 -2.51 1.85 -12.21
N THR A 336 -1.71 1.22 -11.35
CA THR A 336 -0.49 1.83 -10.77
C THR A 336 0.60 2.01 -11.81
N ALA A 337 0.82 1.03 -12.70
CA ALA A 337 1.77 1.16 -13.79
C ALA A 337 1.36 2.28 -14.78
N SER A 338 0.07 2.32 -15.14
CA SER A 338 -0.51 3.38 -15.99
C SER A 338 -0.34 4.76 -15.35
N ALA A 339 -0.72 4.90 -14.08
CA ALA A 339 -0.55 6.14 -13.32
C ALA A 339 0.93 6.54 -13.23
N THR A 340 1.84 5.60 -13.04
CA THR A 340 3.27 5.91 -12.97
C THR A 340 3.82 6.53 -14.24
N ILE A 341 3.50 5.92 -15.39
CA ILE A 341 3.92 6.41 -16.70
C ILE A 341 3.31 7.80 -16.99
N ALA A 342 2.01 7.95 -16.70
CA ALA A 342 1.26 9.15 -17.07
C ALA A 342 1.48 10.34 -16.12
N CYS A 343 1.63 10.09 -14.81
CA CYS A 343 1.67 11.11 -13.77
C CYS A 343 3.08 11.49 -13.33
N PHE A 344 3.99 10.51 -13.22
CA PHE A 344 5.22 10.69 -12.46
C PHE A 344 6.49 10.67 -13.33
N ALA A 345 6.50 9.92 -14.43
CA ALA A 345 7.68 9.78 -15.27
C ALA A 345 8.02 11.03 -16.11
N ALA A 346 7.10 11.98 -16.29
CA ALA A 346 7.30 13.12 -17.21
C ALA A 346 7.63 14.45 -16.53
N ASN A 347 7.79 14.51 -15.20
CA ASN A 347 7.60 15.77 -14.46
C ASN A 347 8.62 16.05 -13.34
N GLU A 348 9.92 16.05 -13.65
CA GLU A 348 10.90 16.69 -12.75
C GLU A 348 10.78 18.22 -12.70
N THR A 349 10.05 18.85 -13.64
CA THR A 349 10.02 20.32 -13.80
C THR A 349 8.67 20.99 -13.49
N ALA A 350 7.63 20.23 -13.16
CA ALA A 350 6.35 20.83 -12.78
C ALA A 350 6.50 21.51 -11.41
N LYS A 351 6.36 22.84 -11.38
CA LYS A 351 6.23 23.56 -10.12
C LYS A 351 4.97 23.05 -9.42
N PRO A 352 4.98 22.90 -8.08
CA PRO A 352 3.79 22.50 -7.35
C PRO A 352 2.61 23.40 -7.76
N LYS A 353 1.52 22.82 -8.26
CA LYS A 353 0.23 23.48 -8.04
C LYS A 353 0.02 23.36 -6.54
N LYS A 354 0.08 24.49 -5.83
CA LYS A 354 -0.12 24.50 -4.38
C LYS A 354 -1.48 23.86 -4.09
N GLY A 355 -1.47 22.64 -3.57
CA GLY A 355 -2.66 21.96 -3.06
C GLY A 355 -3.18 22.72 -1.84
N LYS A 356 -4.49 22.60 -1.56
CA LYS A 356 -5.07 23.15 -0.33
C LYS A 356 -4.59 22.40 0.91
N ALA A 357 -4.32 21.09 0.78
CA ALA A 357 -3.96 20.25 1.91
C ALA A 357 -2.47 20.37 2.25
N LEU A 358 -2.14 20.34 3.55
CA LEU A 358 -0.77 20.33 4.07
C LEU A 358 -0.22 18.90 4.18
N ILE A 359 1.07 18.72 3.89
CA ILE A 359 1.81 17.50 4.21
C ILE A 359 2.41 17.65 5.61
N ILE A 360 1.87 16.91 6.57
CA ILE A 360 2.33 16.89 7.95
C ILE A 360 2.99 15.54 8.22
N THR A 361 4.15 15.54 8.86
CA THR A 361 4.81 14.28 9.24
C THR A 361 4.12 13.61 10.41
N HIS A 362 4.30 12.29 10.52
CA HIS A 362 4.01 11.53 11.73
C HIS A 362 5.33 11.01 12.30
N ASN A 363 5.88 11.76 13.25
CA ASN A 363 7.20 11.62 13.86
C ASN A 363 8.37 11.74 12.86
N GLY A 364 8.30 12.71 11.94
CA GLY A 364 9.23 12.83 10.81
C GLY A 364 8.94 11.80 9.70
N ALA A 365 9.95 11.44 8.89
CA ALA A 365 9.83 10.35 7.91
C ALA A 365 9.99 8.98 8.60
N SER A 366 9.09 8.68 9.55
CA SER A 366 9.15 7.49 10.41
C SER A 366 8.99 6.17 9.67
N GLY A 367 8.51 6.21 8.42
CA GLY A 367 8.54 5.09 7.48
C GLY A 367 9.93 4.72 6.97
N MET A 368 10.89 5.65 7.07
CA MET A 368 12.25 5.53 6.52
C MET A 368 13.32 5.36 7.60
N TYR A 369 13.16 6.06 8.73
CA TYR A 369 14.08 6.08 9.88
C TYR A 369 13.32 5.96 11.19
N PRO A 370 13.97 5.61 12.32
CA PRO A 370 13.34 5.71 13.64
C PRO A 370 12.71 7.10 13.85
N GLY A 371 11.44 7.12 14.27
CA GLY A 371 10.67 8.36 14.40
C GLY A 371 11.28 9.33 15.43
N CYS A 372 10.97 10.62 15.27
CA CYS A 372 11.44 11.69 16.16
C CYS A 372 12.97 11.84 16.26
N THR A 373 13.72 11.35 15.27
CA THR A 373 15.18 11.51 15.21
C THR A 373 15.62 12.60 14.24
N ASP A 374 16.85 13.07 14.41
CA ASP A 374 17.54 13.98 13.48
C ASP A 374 17.46 13.52 12.02
N LEU A 375 17.67 12.22 11.75
CA LEU A 375 17.57 11.65 10.41
C LEU A 375 16.14 11.59 9.87
N ALA A 376 15.16 11.25 10.71
CA ALA A 376 13.75 11.23 10.30
C ALA A 376 13.25 12.62 9.90
N TYR A 377 13.64 13.66 10.65
CA TYR A 377 13.28 15.04 10.32
C TYR A 377 14.05 15.56 9.11
N GLU A 378 15.35 15.25 8.98
CA GLU A 378 16.12 15.61 7.79
C GLU A 378 15.52 14.98 6.52
N GLN A 379 15.16 13.71 6.57
CA GLN A 379 14.49 13.05 5.44
C GLN A 379 13.13 13.69 5.14
N ALA A 380 12.32 14.00 6.16
CA ALA A 380 11.02 14.64 5.94
C ALA A 380 11.11 16.02 5.27
N VAL A 381 12.11 16.83 5.66
CA VAL A 381 12.36 18.13 5.02
C VAL A 381 12.79 17.93 3.56
N ASN A 382 13.68 16.96 3.30
CA ASN A 382 14.14 16.65 1.94
C ASN A 382 13.00 16.12 1.05
N ASP A 383 12.09 15.34 1.63
CA ASP A 383 10.88 14.83 0.99
C ASP A 383 9.86 15.94 0.70
N GLY A 384 9.99 17.10 1.35
CA GLY A 384 9.16 18.27 1.10
C GLY A 384 7.88 18.31 1.91
N ALA A 385 7.90 17.82 3.15
CA ALA A 385 6.83 18.06 4.12
C ALA A 385 6.64 19.57 4.37
N ASP A 386 5.39 20.02 4.50
CA ASP A 386 5.08 21.40 4.87
C ASP A 386 5.30 21.63 6.36
N ILE A 387 4.92 20.65 7.17
CA ILE A 387 4.99 20.72 8.63
C ILE A 387 5.69 19.48 9.16
N ILE A 388 6.70 19.70 10.00
CA ILE A 388 7.30 18.63 10.81
C ILE A 388 6.68 18.63 12.21
N ASP A 389 6.42 17.45 12.76
CA ASP A 389 5.77 17.27 14.06
C ASP A 389 6.77 16.91 15.17
N CYS A 390 6.39 17.15 16.43
CA CYS A 390 7.09 16.66 17.60
C CYS A 390 6.03 16.32 18.66
N SER A 391 5.84 15.02 18.90
CA SER A 391 5.12 14.51 20.08
C SER A 391 6.02 14.66 21.29
N VAL A 392 5.65 15.58 22.19
CA VAL A 392 6.51 15.96 23.33
C VAL A 392 6.34 14.95 24.45
N GLN A 393 7.44 14.36 24.89
CA GLN A 393 7.55 13.56 26.11
C GLN A 393 8.45 14.28 27.11
N MET A 394 8.38 13.87 28.38
CA MET A 394 9.24 14.38 29.44
C MET A 394 10.02 13.25 30.10
N SER A 395 11.29 13.52 30.42
CA SER A 395 12.09 12.68 31.33
C SER A 395 11.74 12.96 32.79
N GLU A 396 12.17 12.07 33.70
CA GLU A 396 12.00 12.22 35.15
C GLU A 396 12.59 13.54 35.68
N ASP A 397 13.71 13.99 35.12
CA ASP A 397 14.42 15.23 35.45
C ASP A 397 13.93 16.47 34.66
N GLY A 398 12.80 16.35 33.96
CA GLY A 398 12.08 17.48 33.36
C GLY A 398 12.60 17.95 31.99
N VAL A 399 13.40 17.14 31.29
CA VAL A 399 13.82 17.44 29.92
C VAL A 399 12.71 17.06 28.95
N ALA A 400 12.26 18.03 28.14
CA ALA A 400 11.28 17.82 27.08
C ALA A 400 11.97 17.38 25.78
N PHE A 401 11.48 16.32 25.16
CA PHE A 401 12.05 15.74 23.94
C PHE A 401 10.96 15.14 23.02
N CYS A 402 11.30 14.91 21.75
CA CYS A 402 10.36 14.36 20.78
C CYS A 402 10.40 12.82 20.80
N LEU A 403 9.25 12.18 20.98
CA LEU A 403 9.03 10.74 20.84
C LEU A 403 7.53 10.45 20.69
N ASP A 404 7.17 9.44 19.88
CA ASP A 404 5.77 9.12 19.57
C ASP A 404 4.94 8.82 20.83
N SER A 405 5.50 8.05 21.75
CA SER A 405 4.84 7.62 22.98
C SER A 405 5.69 7.87 24.22
N ALA A 406 5.03 8.03 25.37
CA ALA A 406 5.68 8.03 26.67
C ALA A 406 6.27 6.65 27.01
N ASP A 407 5.75 5.56 26.44
CA ASP A 407 6.29 4.21 26.61
C ASP A 407 7.46 3.96 25.67
N LEU A 408 8.64 3.80 26.24
CA LEU A 408 9.91 3.61 25.54
C LEU A 408 10.07 2.19 24.98
N THR A 409 9.18 1.25 25.30
CA THR A 409 9.36 -0.17 24.91
C THR A 409 9.17 -0.44 23.41
N GLY A 410 8.36 0.36 22.72
CA GLY A 410 8.05 0.18 21.30
C GLY A 410 9.11 0.76 20.38
N ASP A 411 9.50 2.02 20.62
CA ASP A 411 10.33 2.81 19.69
C ASP A 411 11.78 2.96 20.15
N THR A 412 12.20 2.25 21.20
CA THR A 412 13.56 2.32 21.70
C THR A 412 14.08 0.97 22.20
N THR A 413 15.39 0.88 22.42
CA THR A 413 16.03 -0.28 23.07
C THR A 413 15.83 -0.30 24.60
N ALA A 414 14.73 0.23 25.15
CA ALA A 414 14.51 0.28 26.61
C ALA A 414 14.32 -1.11 27.22
N MET A 415 13.62 -2.01 26.52
CA MET A 415 13.20 -3.30 27.07
C MET A 415 14.37 -4.13 27.64
N PRO A 416 15.51 -4.34 26.94
CA PRO A 416 16.60 -5.14 27.48
C PRO A 416 17.27 -4.56 28.73
N THR A 417 17.29 -3.23 28.88
CA THR A 417 18.05 -2.54 29.93
C THR A 417 17.19 -2.18 31.15
N PHE A 418 15.94 -1.76 30.91
CA PHE A 418 15.07 -1.17 31.92
C PHE A 418 13.80 -1.99 32.19
N MET A 419 13.78 -3.28 31.82
CA MET A 419 12.63 -4.18 32.06
C MET A 419 12.15 -4.17 33.53
N SER A 420 13.08 -4.07 34.49
CA SER A 420 12.77 -4.00 35.92
C SER A 420 12.03 -2.73 36.33
N ARG A 421 12.04 -1.69 35.50
CA ARG A 421 11.31 -0.43 35.67
C ARG A 421 9.95 -0.45 34.98
N SER A 422 9.54 -1.57 34.39
CA SER A 422 8.24 -1.68 33.75
C SER A 422 7.10 -1.59 34.78
N SER A 423 6.12 -0.74 34.50
CA SER A 423 4.99 -0.47 35.39
C SER A 423 3.67 -0.42 34.60
N SER A 424 2.54 -0.51 35.31
CA SER A 424 1.20 -0.33 34.72
C SER A 424 0.66 1.01 35.17
N ILE A 425 0.32 1.87 34.22
CA ILE A 425 -0.22 3.22 34.46
C ILE A 425 -1.47 3.36 33.59
N PRO A 426 -2.64 2.93 34.09
CA PRO A 426 -3.90 2.90 33.32
C PRO A 426 -4.31 4.26 32.75
N GLU A 427 -3.93 5.36 33.39
CA GLU A 427 -4.18 6.72 32.93
C GLU A 427 -3.37 7.11 31.67
N VAL A 428 -2.31 6.38 31.36
CA VAL A 428 -1.47 6.59 30.16
C VAL A 428 -1.74 5.49 29.13
N GLN A 429 -1.70 4.22 29.55
CA GLN A 429 -1.99 3.09 28.68
C GLN A 429 -2.41 1.83 29.47
N LYS A 430 -3.08 0.89 28.78
CA LYS A 430 -3.55 -0.37 29.38
C LYS A 430 -2.40 -1.33 29.70
N GLU A 431 -1.47 -1.47 28.77
CA GLU A 431 -0.38 -2.45 28.89
C GLU A 431 0.76 -1.94 29.77
N LYS A 432 1.55 -2.86 30.31
CA LYS A 432 2.77 -2.48 31.05
C LYS A 432 3.79 -1.89 30.10
N GLY A 433 4.39 -0.77 30.49
CA GLY A 433 5.37 -0.03 29.70
C GLY A 433 6.60 0.35 30.53
N ILE A 434 7.62 0.88 29.86
CA ILE A 434 8.75 1.56 30.50
C ILE A 434 8.62 3.03 30.14
N PHE A 435 8.21 3.87 31.09
CA PHE A 435 7.80 5.23 30.77
C PHE A 435 8.96 6.24 30.82
N SER A 436 8.96 7.20 29.90
CA SER A 436 9.99 8.24 29.78
C SER A 436 10.12 9.07 31.06
N PHE A 437 9.00 9.39 31.70
CA PHE A 437 8.95 10.17 32.94
C PHE A 437 9.37 9.38 34.19
N ASP A 438 9.74 8.11 34.03
CA ASP A 438 10.33 7.27 35.07
C ASP A 438 11.84 7.04 34.84
N LEU A 439 12.44 7.68 33.84
CA LEU A 439 13.89 7.65 33.57
C LEU A 439 14.45 9.07 33.43
N THR A 440 15.65 9.30 33.91
CA THR A 440 16.37 10.56 33.69
C THR A 440 16.73 10.72 32.21
N TRP A 441 16.94 11.95 31.75
CA TRP A 441 17.40 12.20 30.39
C TRP A 441 18.73 11.48 30.10
N SER A 442 19.63 11.44 31.08
CA SER A 442 20.90 10.73 30.95
C SER A 442 20.74 9.22 30.72
N GLU A 443 19.73 8.59 31.35
CA GLU A 443 19.38 7.18 31.10
C GLU A 443 18.77 7.00 29.72
N ILE A 444 17.84 7.88 29.31
CA ILE A 444 17.21 7.85 27.98
C ILE A 444 18.26 7.98 26.87
N GLN A 445 19.27 8.84 27.05
CA GLN A 445 20.36 9.00 26.10
C GLN A 445 21.24 7.75 25.93
N THR A 446 21.16 6.77 26.84
CA THR A 446 21.84 5.47 26.66
C THR A 446 21.09 4.53 25.71
N LEU A 447 19.80 4.81 25.47
CA LEU A 447 18.95 4.03 24.57
C LEU A 447 19.26 4.38 23.11
N LYS A 448 18.85 3.48 22.22
CA LYS A 448 18.81 3.77 20.78
C LYS A 448 17.36 3.88 20.35
N PRO A 449 17.01 4.89 19.53
CA PRO A 449 15.75 4.90 18.79
C PRO A 449 15.61 3.59 17.99
N GLN A 450 14.39 3.15 17.69
CA GLN A 450 14.14 1.95 16.88
C GLN A 450 13.09 2.26 15.83
N ILE A 451 13.33 1.78 14.61
CA ILE A 451 12.32 1.80 13.57
C ILE A 451 11.43 0.57 13.77
N VAL A 452 10.13 0.78 13.81
CA VAL A 452 9.15 -0.29 14.00
C VAL A 452 8.06 -0.21 12.95
N SER A 453 7.50 -1.38 12.64
CA SER A 453 6.32 -1.48 11.79
C SER A 453 5.07 -1.53 12.67
N PRO A 454 4.01 -0.76 12.35
CA PRO A 454 2.75 -0.82 13.09
C PRO A 454 2.02 -2.17 12.93
N PHE A 455 2.45 -3.03 12.00
CA PHE A 455 1.87 -4.35 11.75
C PHE A 455 2.61 -5.50 12.48
N GLY A 456 3.55 -5.15 13.37
CA GLY A 456 4.31 -6.11 14.18
C GLY A 456 5.49 -6.74 13.44
N GLN A 457 6.58 -7.00 14.18
CA GLN A 457 7.84 -7.49 13.59
C GLN A 457 7.76 -8.90 13.00
N ASN A 458 6.79 -9.72 13.46
CA ASN A 458 6.63 -11.13 13.06
C ASN A 458 5.66 -11.32 11.88
N ALA A 459 4.95 -10.28 11.47
CA ALA A 459 3.96 -10.36 10.38
C ALA A 459 4.58 -10.29 8.97
N GLY A 460 5.91 -10.17 8.87
CA GLY A 460 6.63 -10.09 7.59
C GLY A 460 6.69 -8.69 6.96
N TYR A 461 6.14 -7.66 7.63
CA TYR A 461 6.09 -6.27 7.15
C TYR A 461 7.11 -5.37 7.86
N GLN A 462 8.38 -5.77 7.88
CA GLN A 462 9.43 -5.00 8.53
C GLN A 462 9.73 -3.72 7.73
N ARG A 463 9.98 -2.60 8.41
CA ARG A 463 10.58 -1.42 7.78
C ARG A 463 12.09 -1.63 7.60
N ASN A 464 12.75 -0.73 6.87
CA ASN A 464 14.14 -0.83 6.43
C ASN A 464 15.11 -1.25 7.57
N PRO A 465 15.64 -2.49 7.57
CA PRO A 465 16.56 -2.97 8.60
C PRO A 465 17.91 -2.24 8.63
N GLU A 466 18.37 -1.64 7.54
CA GLU A 466 19.60 -0.83 7.54
C GLU A 466 19.39 0.50 8.28
N ALA A 467 18.15 0.95 8.43
CA ALA A 467 17.80 2.10 9.27
C ALA A 467 17.63 1.73 10.74
N GLN A 468 17.77 0.44 11.09
CA GLN A 468 17.62 -0.04 12.47
C GLN A 468 18.56 0.74 13.40
N ASN A 469 17.98 1.37 14.40
CA ASN A 469 18.68 2.14 15.42
C ASN A 469 19.52 3.33 14.91
N LYS A 470 19.23 3.86 13.72
CA LYS A 470 19.88 5.07 13.20
C LYS A 470 19.25 6.34 13.78
N GLY A 471 20.04 7.42 13.81
CA GLY A 471 19.61 8.72 14.28
C GLY A 471 19.79 8.91 15.79
N LYS A 472 19.49 10.12 16.26
CA LYS A 472 19.59 10.55 17.66
C LYS A 472 18.26 11.15 18.11
N PHE A 473 17.91 10.92 19.37
CA PHE A 473 16.81 11.62 20.02
C PHE A 473 17.04 13.13 19.94
N MET A 474 15.96 13.88 19.71
CA MET A 474 15.99 15.34 19.69
C MET A 474 15.27 15.88 20.91
N THR A 475 15.92 16.78 21.66
CA THR A 475 15.20 17.59 22.65
C THR A 475 14.23 18.52 21.91
N LEU A 476 13.22 19.03 22.61
CA LEU A 476 12.30 20.01 22.03
C LEU A 476 13.06 21.24 21.52
N THR A 477 14.08 21.69 22.26
CA THR A 477 14.92 22.81 21.84
C THR A 477 15.68 22.50 20.55
N ASP A 478 16.33 21.33 20.46
CA ASP A 478 17.06 20.92 19.25
C ASP A 478 16.13 20.85 18.03
N PHE A 479 14.91 20.33 18.22
CA PHE A 479 13.90 20.27 17.17
C PHE A 479 13.50 21.66 16.67
N LEU A 480 13.25 22.60 17.58
CA LEU A 480 12.88 23.98 17.24
C LEU A 480 14.02 24.73 16.55
N GLU A 481 15.26 24.51 16.97
CA GLU A 481 16.45 25.04 16.29
C GLU A 481 16.62 24.46 14.90
N PHE A 482 16.45 23.14 14.74
CA PHE A 482 16.47 22.47 13.44
C PHE A 482 15.40 23.02 12.50
N ALA A 483 14.17 23.16 12.97
CA ALA A 483 13.04 23.70 12.20
C ALA A 483 13.34 25.12 11.66
N LYS A 484 13.95 25.97 12.49
CA LYS A 484 14.40 27.31 12.06
C LYS A 484 15.54 27.24 11.05
N ALA A 485 16.56 26.43 11.32
CA ALA A 485 17.75 26.32 10.48
C ALA A 485 17.41 25.81 9.07
N LYS A 486 16.46 24.88 8.96
CA LYS A 486 15.97 24.34 7.69
C LYS A 486 14.86 25.20 7.05
N ALA A 487 14.40 26.25 7.74
CA ALA A 487 13.33 27.15 7.29
C ALA A 487 12.05 26.40 6.83
N VAL A 488 11.62 25.40 7.61
CA VAL A 488 10.40 24.64 7.32
C VAL A 488 9.17 25.55 7.35
N SER A 489 8.13 25.23 6.57
CA SER A 489 6.92 26.07 6.48
C SER A 489 6.12 26.10 7.79
N GLY A 490 6.19 25.05 8.60
CA GLY A 490 5.60 25.03 9.93
C GLY A 490 6.05 23.88 10.82
N ILE A 491 5.62 23.92 12.07
CA ILE A 491 5.80 22.88 13.07
C ILE A 491 4.46 22.48 13.70
N LEU A 492 4.35 21.22 14.12
CA LEU A 492 3.25 20.72 14.95
C LEU A 492 3.81 20.20 16.27
N ILE A 493 3.37 20.76 17.39
CA ILE A 493 3.71 20.26 18.73
C ILE A 493 2.51 19.49 19.28
N ASN A 494 2.68 18.19 19.49
CA ASN A 494 1.65 17.34 20.08
C ASN A 494 1.90 17.17 21.58
N ILE A 495 0.87 17.44 22.39
CA ILE A 495 0.90 17.39 23.86
C ILE A 495 -0.17 16.41 24.32
N GLU A 496 0.25 15.35 25.00
CA GLU A 496 -0.65 14.34 25.58
C GLU A 496 -0.21 14.04 27.03
N ASN A 497 -1.08 13.42 27.81
CA ASN A 497 -0.79 13.01 29.20
C ASN A 497 -0.45 14.15 30.17
N ALA A 498 -0.69 15.41 29.80
CA ALA A 498 -0.28 16.59 30.60
C ALA A 498 -0.88 16.59 32.01
N ALA A 499 -2.15 16.23 32.17
CA ALA A 499 -2.81 16.15 33.48
C ALA A 499 -2.18 15.09 34.40
N TYR A 500 -1.80 13.93 33.84
CA TYR A 500 -1.12 12.88 34.58
C TYR A 500 0.26 13.36 35.04
N LEU A 501 1.06 13.94 34.13
CA LEU A 501 2.40 14.42 34.43
C LEU A 501 2.39 15.52 35.51
N ALA A 502 1.48 16.48 35.41
CA ALA A 502 1.36 17.54 36.41
C ALA A 502 0.98 16.99 37.79
N SER A 503 -0.07 16.18 37.87
CA SER A 503 -0.63 15.74 39.17
C SER A 503 0.12 14.57 39.82
N LYS A 504 0.75 13.68 39.03
CA LYS A 504 1.38 12.45 39.53
C LYS A 504 2.90 12.48 39.48
N LYS A 505 3.49 13.25 38.57
CA LYS A 505 4.95 13.31 38.37
C LYS A 505 5.56 14.66 38.71
N GLY A 506 4.75 15.70 38.94
CA GLY A 506 5.25 17.05 39.21
C GLY A 506 5.93 17.70 37.99
N LEU A 507 5.59 17.23 36.78
CA LEU A 507 6.17 17.68 35.53
C LEU A 507 5.17 18.55 34.76
N ASP A 508 5.53 19.81 34.50
CA ASP A 508 4.68 20.75 33.74
C ASP A 508 5.05 20.77 32.26
N MET A 509 4.42 19.89 31.48
CA MET A 509 4.65 19.80 30.04
C MET A 509 4.19 21.06 29.30
N VAL A 510 3.05 21.64 29.71
CA VAL A 510 2.48 22.81 29.03
C VAL A 510 3.37 24.04 29.22
N ASP A 511 3.86 24.28 30.44
CA ASP A 511 4.80 25.35 30.72
C ASP A 511 6.15 25.12 30.01
N SER A 512 6.65 23.88 29.99
CA SER A 512 7.89 23.52 29.29
C SER A 512 7.81 23.82 27.79
N VAL A 513 6.72 23.43 27.13
CA VAL A 513 6.46 23.73 25.72
C VAL A 513 6.31 25.24 25.50
N THR A 514 5.53 25.93 26.35
CA THR A 514 5.29 27.37 26.24
C THR A 514 6.60 28.15 26.31
N LYS A 515 7.47 27.82 27.28
CA LYS A 515 8.79 28.42 27.44
C LYS A 515 9.70 28.11 26.25
N ALA A 516 9.73 26.86 25.78
CA ALA A 516 10.57 26.46 24.64
C ALA A 516 10.18 27.24 23.37
N LEU A 517 8.88 27.32 23.05
CA LEU A 517 8.38 28.07 21.90
C LEU A 517 8.65 29.58 22.02
N GLY A 518 8.45 30.16 23.21
CA GLY A 518 8.72 31.59 23.45
C GLY A 518 10.21 31.94 23.38
N ASN A 519 11.09 31.10 23.93
CA ASN A 519 12.54 31.24 23.83
C ASN A 519 13.01 31.10 22.38
N ALA A 520 12.42 30.16 21.65
CA ALA A 520 12.59 30.02 20.22
C ALA A 520 11.72 31.00 19.41
N THR A 521 11.15 32.06 20.00
CA THR A 521 10.45 33.16 19.32
C THR A 521 9.32 32.74 18.35
N PHE A 522 8.80 31.51 18.46
CA PHE A 522 7.71 31.00 17.62
C PHE A 522 6.38 31.71 17.92
N ASP A 523 6.26 32.29 19.11
CA ASP A 523 5.15 33.14 19.56
C ASP A 523 5.08 34.50 18.86
N LYS A 524 6.21 34.96 18.29
CA LYS A 524 6.39 36.32 17.74
C LYS A 524 6.57 36.35 16.23
N GLN A 525 6.98 35.24 15.61
CA GLN A 525 7.14 35.17 14.15
C GLN A 525 5.86 34.74 13.45
N GLN A 526 5.67 35.17 12.22
CA GLN A 526 4.53 34.78 11.37
C GLN A 526 4.96 34.03 10.10
N THR A 527 6.26 33.80 9.93
CA THR A 527 6.83 33.13 8.75
C THR A 527 6.61 31.63 8.77
N GLN A 528 6.64 31.01 9.95
CA GLN A 528 6.42 29.58 10.14
C GLN A 528 5.09 29.37 10.85
N GLN A 529 4.25 28.46 10.33
CA GLN A 529 3.00 28.08 10.97
C GLN A 529 3.28 27.24 12.22
N VAL A 530 2.58 27.52 13.32
CA VAL A 530 2.67 26.71 14.54
C VAL A 530 1.31 26.07 14.79
N LEU A 531 1.29 24.75 14.81
CA LEU A 531 0.14 23.94 15.19
C LEU A 531 0.39 23.38 16.59
N ILE A 532 -0.55 23.57 17.51
CA ILE A 532 -0.55 22.89 18.82
C ILE A 532 -1.66 21.85 18.79
N GLN A 533 -1.28 20.57 18.92
CA GLN A 533 -2.20 19.45 18.92
C GLN A 533 -2.31 18.86 20.34
N SER A 534 -3.52 18.50 20.74
CA SER A 534 -3.76 17.72 21.95
C SER A 534 -5.09 16.97 21.84
N ASP A 535 -5.20 15.85 22.54
CA ASP A 535 -6.48 15.18 22.81
C ASP A 535 -7.23 15.79 24.00
N ASP A 536 -6.63 16.76 24.70
CA ASP A 536 -7.19 17.43 25.87
C ASP A 536 -7.46 18.93 25.57
N THR A 537 -8.72 19.33 25.57
CA THR A 537 -9.14 20.72 25.33
C THR A 537 -8.69 21.70 26.41
N SER A 538 -8.43 21.22 27.63
CA SER A 538 -7.88 22.03 28.72
C SER A 538 -6.41 22.40 28.47
N VAL A 539 -5.65 21.55 27.76
CA VAL A 539 -4.32 21.87 27.22
C VAL A 539 -4.43 22.93 26.14
N LEU A 540 -5.30 22.74 25.13
CA LEU A 540 -5.45 23.70 24.02
C LEU A 540 -5.86 25.10 24.50
N SER A 541 -6.66 25.17 25.56
CA SER A 541 -7.07 26.42 26.21
C SER A 541 -5.90 27.26 26.72
N LYS A 542 -4.78 26.63 27.11
CA LYS A 542 -3.57 27.33 27.57
C LYS A 542 -2.86 28.11 26.47
N PHE A 543 -3.09 27.74 25.21
CA PHE A 543 -2.49 28.37 24.03
C PHE A 543 -3.40 29.38 23.33
N GLN A 544 -4.66 29.53 23.77
CA GLN A 544 -5.63 30.46 23.18
C GLN A 544 -5.16 31.92 23.20
N GLY A 545 -4.32 32.30 24.17
CA GLY A 545 -3.78 33.65 24.31
C GLY A 545 -2.72 34.04 23.27
N VAL A 546 -2.28 33.12 22.40
CA VAL A 546 -1.25 33.35 21.39
C VAL A 546 -1.85 33.23 19.98
N PRO A 547 -2.28 34.34 19.35
CA PRO A 547 -2.99 34.32 18.07
C PRO A 547 -2.22 33.71 16.88
N ALA A 548 -0.89 33.59 17.00
CA ALA A 548 -0.05 32.98 15.99
C ALA A 548 -0.20 31.44 15.92
N TYR A 549 -0.73 30.82 16.97
CA TYR A 549 -0.86 29.37 17.07
C TYR A 549 -2.25 28.92 16.60
N LYS A 550 -2.30 27.89 15.76
CA LYS A 550 -3.56 27.17 15.50
C LYS A 550 -3.63 25.96 16.41
N ARG A 551 -4.78 25.75 17.03
CA ARG A 551 -5.04 24.67 17.98
C ARG A 551 -5.77 23.54 17.27
N LEU A 552 -5.30 22.31 17.42
CA LEU A 552 -5.87 21.13 16.78
C LEU A 552 -6.31 20.12 17.84
N LEU A 553 -7.59 19.77 17.85
CA LEU A 553 -8.11 18.71 18.72
C LEU A 553 -7.89 17.35 18.04
N ARG A 554 -7.14 16.46 18.70
CA ARG A 554 -6.92 15.09 18.24
C ARG A 554 -8.05 14.20 18.73
N ILE A 555 -8.79 13.60 17.80
CA ILE A 555 -9.85 12.62 18.10
C ILE A 555 -9.29 11.26 17.75
N LYS A 556 -9.07 10.41 18.77
CA LYS A 556 -8.46 9.08 18.61
C LYS A 556 -9.50 8.03 18.22
N GLU A 557 -10.74 8.23 18.63
CA GLU A 557 -11.88 7.35 18.41
C GLU A 557 -12.36 7.42 16.95
N GLU A 558 -12.91 6.30 16.48
CA GLU A 558 -13.61 6.26 15.21
C GLU A 558 -15.01 6.85 15.37
N ILE A 559 -15.28 7.95 14.65
CA ILE A 559 -16.54 8.68 14.74
C ILE A 559 -17.23 8.72 13.37
N GLY A 560 -18.57 8.66 13.37
CA GLY A 560 -19.40 8.68 12.16
C GLY A 560 -19.96 10.06 11.83
N ASP A 561 -20.18 10.88 12.85
CA ASP A 561 -20.82 12.19 12.74
C ASP A 561 -20.24 13.13 13.81
N ALA A 562 -20.40 14.43 13.60
CA ALA A 562 -20.13 15.50 14.56
C ALA A 562 -21.29 16.50 14.50
N PRO A 563 -22.34 16.30 15.32
CA PRO A 563 -23.50 17.19 15.34
C PRO A 563 -23.10 18.64 15.58
N LYS A 564 -23.91 19.58 15.06
CA LYS A 564 -23.62 21.02 15.15
C LYS A 564 -23.26 21.51 16.55
N LEU A 565 -23.95 21.02 17.59
CA LEU A 565 -23.65 21.38 18.98
C LEU A 565 -22.22 20.99 19.38
N THR A 566 -21.76 19.81 18.97
CA THR A 566 -20.39 19.33 19.18
C THR A 566 -19.40 20.18 18.40
N VAL A 567 -19.67 20.47 17.12
CA VAL A 567 -18.82 21.34 16.29
C VAL A 567 -18.69 22.75 16.88
N ASP A 568 -19.79 23.34 17.33
CA ASP A 568 -19.81 24.64 18.00
C ASP A 568 -19.04 24.60 19.33
N GLU A 569 -19.02 23.46 20.03
CA GLU A 569 -18.20 23.25 21.23
C GLU A 569 -16.71 23.20 20.89
N ILE A 570 -16.30 22.38 19.91
CA ILE A 570 -14.91 22.24 19.48
C ILE A 570 -14.32 23.59 19.10
N LYS A 571 -15.10 24.43 18.40
CA LYS A 571 -14.67 25.76 17.94
C LYS A 571 -14.25 26.72 19.06
N LYS A 572 -14.67 26.47 20.30
CA LYS A 572 -14.21 27.26 21.46
C LYS A 572 -12.73 26.97 21.77
N TYR A 573 -12.29 25.74 21.52
CA TYR A 573 -11.00 25.21 21.96
C TYR A 573 -10.00 25.04 20.81
N ALA A 574 -10.47 24.73 19.61
CA ALA A 574 -9.64 24.37 18.46
C ALA A 574 -10.06 25.06 17.16
N ASP A 575 -9.09 25.24 16.29
CA ASP A 575 -9.21 25.79 14.93
C ASP A 575 -9.27 24.67 13.87
N GLY A 576 -8.91 23.44 14.26
CA GLY A 576 -8.98 22.24 13.44
C GLY A 576 -9.09 20.97 14.27
N VAL A 577 -9.36 19.85 13.60
CA VAL A 577 -9.40 18.50 14.18
C VAL A 577 -8.46 17.56 13.45
N VAL A 578 -7.88 16.62 14.19
CA VAL A 578 -7.08 15.52 13.64
C VAL A 578 -7.83 14.21 13.88
N VAL A 579 -8.24 13.53 12.80
CA VAL A 579 -9.14 12.36 12.85
C VAL A 579 -8.56 11.15 12.14
N ALA A 580 -8.88 9.96 12.65
CA ALA A 580 -8.46 8.71 12.02
C ALA A 580 -9.11 8.51 10.64
N ARG A 581 -8.44 7.82 9.73
CA ARG A 581 -8.94 7.46 8.37
C ARG A 581 -10.39 6.93 8.37
N PRO A 582 -10.79 5.98 9.25
CA PRO A 582 -12.16 5.45 9.31
C PRO A 582 -13.23 6.47 9.68
N SER A 583 -12.84 7.56 10.36
CA SER A 583 -13.76 8.65 10.73
C SER A 583 -14.17 9.52 9.54
N LEU A 584 -13.51 9.38 8.39
CA LEU A 584 -13.84 10.08 7.14
C LEU A 584 -14.41 9.13 6.09
N ILE A 585 -13.84 7.93 6.00
CA ILE A 585 -14.29 6.86 5.11
C ILE A 585 -14.36 5.58 5.92
N SER A 586 -15.58 5.17 6.26
CA SER A 586 -15.82 3.91 6.96
C SER A 586 -15.38 2.72 6.10
N THR A 587 -14.92 1.64 6.75
CA THR A 587 -14.48 0.42 6.06
C THR A 587 -15.29 -0.79 6.49
N ASP A 588 -15.45 -1.76 5.59
CA ASP A 588 -16.14 -3.02 5.83
C ASP A 588 -15.49 -4.15 5.04
N ASN A 589 -15.10 -5.24 5.71
CA ASN A 589 -14.36 -6.37 5.13
C ASN A 589 -13.13 -5.97 4.29
N GLY A 590 -12.43 -4.92 4.72
CA GLY A 590 -11.27 -4.40 4.00
C GLY A 590 -11.61 -3.53 2.78
N PHE A 591 -12.87 -3.18 2.54
CA PHE A 591 -13.28 -2.25 1.48
C PHE A 591 -13.69 -0.90 2.06
N ALA A 592 -13.54 0.16 1.28
CA ALA A 592 -14.14 1.46 1.57
C ALA A 592 -15.66 1.36 1.41
N LYS A 593 -16.43 1.71 2.44
CA LYS A 593 -17.87 1.53 2.49
C LYS A 593 -18.65 2.79 2.18
N ALA A 594 -18.44 3.84 2.96
CA ALA A 594 -19.17 5.09 2.85
C ALA A 594 -18.37 6.24 3.45
N GLN A 595 -18.50 7.42 2.84
CA GLN A 595 -18.06 8.68 3.44
C GLN A 595 -18.96 9.03 4.64
N THR A 596 -18.35 9.49 5.72
CA THR A 596 -19.02 9.94 6.94
C THR A 596 -19.44 11.42 6.83
N ASN A 597 -20.23 11.94 7.78
CA ASN A 597 -20.60 13.36 7.78
C ASN A 597 -19.54 14.27 8.43
N VAL A 598 -18.57 13.68 9.14
CA VAL A 598 -17.55 14.39 9.95
C VAL A 598 -16.88 15.52 9.17
N LEU A 599 -16.39 15.26 7.95
CA LEU A 599 -15.71 16.29 7.15
C LEU A 599 -16.63 17.47 6.82
N GLN A 600 -17.84 17.18 6.33
CA GLN A 600 -18.81 18.18 5.94
C GLN A 600 -19.24 19.03 7.15
N GLU A 601 -19.47 18.40 8.30
CA GLU A 601 -19.92 19.07 9.52
C GLU A 601 -18.83 19.97 10.11
N MET A 602 -17.57 19.50 10.13
CA MET A 602 -16.42 20.31 10.57
C MET A 602 -16.20 21.52 9.65
N HIS A 603 -16.21 21.31 8.32
CA HIS A 603 -16.09 22.41 7.35
C HIS A 603 -17.24 23.40 7.44
N ALA A 604 -18.48 22.94 7.69
CA ALA A 604 -19.62 23.82 7.94
C ALA A 604 -19.44 24.68 9.20
N GLY A 605 -18.70 24.18 10.19
CA GLY A 605 -18.26 24.92 11.38
C GLY A 605 -17.06 25.85 11.16
N ASN A 606 -16.43 25.82 9.97
CA ASN A 606 -15.14 26.45 9.67
C ASN A 606 -14.01 25.91 10.56
N ILE A 607 -13.96 24.58 10.73
CA ILE A 607 -12.92 23.83 11.42
C ILE A 607 -12.15 23.03 10.36
N SER A 608 -10.83 23.19 10.30
CA SER A 608 -9.98 22.42 9.38
C SER A 608 -9.89 20.95 9.80
N VAL A 609 -9.82 20.02 8.84
CA VAL A 609 -9.76 18.59 9.08
C VAL A 609 -8.45 18.00 8.56
N TYR A 610 -7.70 17.37 9.45
CA TYR A 610 -6.46 16.65 9.14
C TYR A 610 -6.68 15.16 9.38
N VAL A 611 -6.27 14.33 8.42
CA VAL A 611 -6.46 12.86 8.51
C VAL A 611 -5.15 12.16 8.86
N PHE A 612 -5.20 11.21 9.82
CA PHE A 612 -4.05 10.41 10.24
C PHE A 612 -4.35 8.91 10.33
N VAL A 613 -3.37 8.00 10.21
CA VAL A 613 -2.05 8.18 9.59
C VAL A 613 -2.07 7.49 8.23
N LEU A 614 -1.61 8.18 7.18
CA LEU A 614 -1.46 7.60 5.84
C LEU A 614 -0.12 6.86 5.73
N ARG A 615 -0.14 5.68 5.09
CA ARG A 615 0.97 4.71 5.11
C ARG A 615 1.14 4.02 3.76
N ASN A 616 2.39 3.68 3.40
CA ASN A 616 2.70 2.99 2.15
C ASN A 616 2.41 1.48 2.23
N GLU A 617 2.53 0.88 3.41
CA GLU A 617 2.38 -0.56 3.58
C GLU A 617 0.98 -1.00 3.12
N PHE A 618 0.87 -1.87 2.12
CA PHE A 618 -0.40 -2.21 1.48
C PHE A 618 -1.46 -2.79 2.43
N VAL A 619 -1.04 -3.45 3.51
CA VAL A 619 -1.94 -3.97 4.56
C VAL A 619 -2.63 -2.86 5.35
N ALA A 620 -2.14 -1.62 5.26
CA ALA A 620 -2.77 -0.44 5.83
C ALA A 620 -3.94 0.07 4.99
N LEU A 621 -4.10 -0.41 3.75
CA LEU A 621 -4.97 0.16 2.73
C LEU A 621 -6.18 -0.75 2.48
N PRO A 622 -7.40 -0.20 2.37
CA PRO A 622 -8.53 -0.93 1.81
C PRO A 622 -8.26 -1.47 0.39
N PHE A 623 -8.91 -2.57 0.02
CA PHE A 623 -8.75 -3.21 -1.29
C PHE A 623 -9.10 -2.28 -2.47
N ASP A 624 -10.06 -1.36 -2.30
CA ASP A 624 -10.41 -0.34 -3.29
C ASP A 624 -9.28 0.65 -3.58
N PHE A 625 -8.27 0.73 -2.71
CA PHE A 625 -7.08 1.56 -2.93
C PHE A 625 -6.00 0.82 -3.71
N TYR A 626 -6.27 -0.42 -4.14
CA TYR A 626 -5.40 -1.19 -5.05
C TYR A 626 -3.98 -1.42 -4.53
N ALA A 627 -3.84 -1.51 -3.20
CA ALA A 627 -2.53 -1.57 -2.55
C ALA A 627 -1.60 -0.41 -2.97
N ASP A 628 -2.17 0.73 -3.39
CA ASP A 628 -1.46 1.88 -3.93
C ASP A 628 -1.71 3.14 -3.07
N PRO A 629 -0.71 3.63 -2.32
CA PRO A 629 -0.89 4.81 -1.47
C PRO A 629 -1.23 6.07 -2.28
N MET A 630 -0.95 6.12 -3.59
CA MET A 630 -1.36 7.24 -4.43
C MET A 630 -2.88 7.32 -4.61
N VAL A 631 -3.58 6.18 -4.58
CA VAL A 631 -5.04 6.13 -4.63
C VAL A 631 -5.65 6.58 -3.30
N GLU A 632 -5.05 6.22 -2.17
CA GLU A 632 -5.42 6.75 -0.84
C GLU A 632 -5.30 8.28 -0.82
N LEU A 633 -4.15 8.81 -1.25
CA LEU A 633 -3.90 10.24 -1.34
C LEU A 633 -4.88 10.94 -2.29
N ALA A 634 -5.18 10.36 -3.45
CA ALA A 634 -6.18 10.90 -4.37
C ALA A 634 -7.57 10.97 -3.74
N THR A 635 -7.93 9.97 -2.96
CA THR A 635 -9.20 9.91 -2.26
C THR A 635 -9.30 10.99 -1.19
N TYR A 636 -8.33 11.10 -0.29
CA TYR A 636 -8.39 12.07 0.81
C TYR A 636 -8.13 13.51 0.36
N VAL A 637 -7.16 13.74 -0.53
CA VAL A 637 -6.72 15.09 -0.92
C VAL A 637 -7.59 15.66 -2.03
N ALA A 638 -7.88 14.88 -3.08
CA ALA A 638 -8.52 15.42 -4.28
C ALA A 638 -10.04 15.20 -4.31
N ALA A 639 -10.54 14.07 -3.80
CA ALA A 639 -11.99 13.84 -3.72
C ALA A 639 -12.62 14.44 -2.46
N LEU A 640 -12.02 14.22 -1.30
CA LEU A 640 -12.54 14.74 -0.02
C LEU A 640 -12.11 16.19 0.24
N GLU A 641 -11.00 16.67 -0.34
CA GLU A 641 -10.44 18.00 -0.06
C GLU A 641 -10.14 18.25 1.43
N VAL A 642 -9.53 17.28 2.12
CA VAL A 642 -9.04 17.50 3.51
C VAL A 642 -8.03 18.66 3.58
N ASP A 643 -7.91 19.30 4.75
CA ASP A 643 -6.99 20.42 4.98
C ASP A 643 -5.53 19.97 5.19
N GLY A 644 -5.31 18.69 5.48
CA GLY A 644 -3.98 18.10 5.49
C GLY A 644 -3.97 16.62 5.77
N VAL A 645 -2.85 15.99 5.41
CA VAL A 645 -2.59 14.57 5.64
C VAL A 645 -1.41 14.43 6.59
N ILE A 646 -1.55 13.58 7.60
CA ILE A 646 -0.48 13.19 8.51
C ILE A 646 0.02 11.82 8.08
N THR A 647 1.31 11.70 7.77
CA THR A 647 1.88 10.49 7.14
C THR A 647 3.27 10.12 7.65
N ASP A 648 3.52 8.81 7.71
CA ASP A 648 4.85 8.23 7.96
C ASP A 648 5.80 8.41 6.74
N PHE A 649 5.26 8.71 5.55
CA PHE A 649 5.98 8.75 4.27
C PHE A 649 5.74 10.08 3.52
N PRO A 650 6.31 11.20 4.00
CA PRO A 650 6.13 12.52 3.37
C PRO A 650 6.55 12.55 1.90
N GLY A 651 7.55 11.76 1.49
CA GLY A 651 7.98 11.67 0.09
C GLY A 651 6.89 11.16 -0.85
N THR A 652 6.08 10.18 -0.41
CA THR A 652 4.93 9.68 -1.18
C THR A 652 3.88 10.77 -1.38
N ALA A 653 3.48 11.44 -0.29
CA ALA A 653 2.50 12.52 -0.32
C ALA A 653 2.95 13.68 -1.21
N SER A 654 4.22 14.09 -1.06
CA SER A 654 4.85 15.15 -1.85
C SER A 654 4.86 14.81 -3.34
N ARG A 655 5.19 13.57 -3.71
CA ARG A 655 5.14 13.13 -5.12
C ARG A 655 3.75 13.26 -5.70
N TYR A 656 2.72 12.77 -4.99
CA TYR A 656 1.33 12.88 -5.46
C TYR A 656 0.91 14.34 -5.64
N MET A 657 1.09 15.17 -4.61
CA MET A 657 0.60 16.55 -4.59
C MET A 657 1.33 17.48 -5.57
N ARG A 658 2.56 17.12 -5.97
CA ARG A 658 3.33 17.84 -6.99
C ARG A 658 3.09 17.31 -8.41
N SER A 659 2.39 16.19 -8.55
CA SER A 659 2.07 15.60 -9.85
C SER A 659 0.93 16.35 -10.55
N PRO A 660 0.83 16.27 -11.89
CA PRO A 660 -0.32 16.80 -12.61
C PRO A 660 -1.62 16.06 -12.26
N CYS A 661 -1.53 14.85 -11.72
CA CYS A 661 -2.65 13.97 -11.44
C CYS A 661 -3.40 14.27 -10.13
N VAL A 662 -2.96 15.29 -9.40
CA VAL A 662 -3.71 15.85 -8.26
C VAL A 662 -4.97 16.59 -8.70
N ASP A 663 -5.01 17.07 -9.95
CA ASP A 663 -6.14 17.81 -10.52
C ASP A 663 -7.11 16.83 -11.19
N LEU A 664 -8.22 16.49 -10.53
CA LEU A 664 -9.23 15.57 -11.07
C LEU A 664 -9.90 16.06 -12.36
N ASN A 665 -9.78 17.36 -12.69
CA ASN A 665 -10.28 17.93 -13.94
C ASN A 665 -9.21 17.96 -15.04
N GLY A 666 -8.00 17.49 -14.76
CA GLY A 666 -6.90 17.39 -15.72
C GLY A 666 -7.13 16.34 -16.79
N GLU A 667 -6.31 16.37 -17.84
CA GLU A 667 -6.31 15.33 -18.89
C GLU A 667 -5.87 13.96 -18.36
N ILE A 668 -5.07 13.95 -17.29
CA ILE A 668 -4.57 12.76 -16.60
C ILE A 668 -4.82 12.96 -15.11
N ALA A 669 -5.45 11.99 -14.47
CA ALA A 669 -5.71 11.98 -13.03
C ALA A 669 -5.58 10.56 -12.47
N ILE A 670 -5.19 10.45 -11.21
CA ILE A 670 -5.35 9.21 -10.44
C ILE A 670 -6.79 9.21 -9.94
N ILE A 671 -7.56 8.21 -10.35
CA ILE A 671 -8.98 8.13 -10.03
C ILE A 671 -9.11 7.77 -8.54
N PRO A 672 -9.77 8.61 -7.73
CA PRO A 672 -10.08 8.30 -6.34
C PRO A 672 -10.92 7.03 -6.23
N ALA A 673 -10.77 6.30 -5.13
CA ALA A 673 -11.69 5.22 -4.82
C ALA A 673 -13.06 5.82 -4.47
N GLU A 674 -14.12 5.24 -5.04
CA GLU A 674 -15.51 5.60 -4.71
C GLU A 674 -16.01 4.67 -3.59
N PRO A 675 -16.21 5.17 -2.36
CA PRO A 675 -16.67 4.32 -1.26
C PRO A 675 -17.96 3.57 -1.60
N GLY A 676 -17.95 2.26 -1.40
CA GLY A 676 -19.08 1.37 -1.63
C GLY A 676 -19.28 0.94 -3.08
N ALA A 677 -18.47 1.43 -4.04
CA ALA A 677 -18.62 1.06 -5.45
C ALA A 677 -18.32 -0.43 -5.70
N LEU A 678 -17.23 -0.97 -5.13
CA LEU A 678 -16.91 -2.40 -5.28
C LEU A 678 -17.83 -3.29 -4.44
N LEU A 679 -18.28 -2.83 -3.27
CA LEU A 679 -19.21 -3.60 -2.42
C LEU A 679 -20.54 -3.91 -3.13
N LYS A 680 -20.99 -3.06 -4.07
CA LYS A 680 -22.17 -3.33 -4.91
C LYS A 680 -21.98 -4.53 -5.86
N GLN A 681 -20.74 -4.91 -6.14
CA GLN A 681 -20.39 -6.05 -6.99
C GLN A 681 -20.12 -7.32 -6.18
N VAL A 682 -20.06 -7.22 -4.84
CA VAL A 682 -19.85 -8.37 -3.96
C VAL A 682 -21.20 -9.06 -3.68
N PRO A 683 -21.31 -10.39 -3.85
CA PRO A 683 -22.50 -11.16 -3.57
C PRO A 683 -22.92 -10.99 -2.10
N PRO A 684 -24.22 -10.88 -1.80
CA PRO A 684 -24.69 -10.70 -0.42
C PRO A 684 -24.20 -11.79 0.56
N MET A 685 -23.96 -13.01 0.07
CA MET A 685 -23.45 -14.12 0.88
C MET A 685 -21.96 -14.03 1.21
N ALA A 686 -21.19 -13.22 0.48
CA ALA A 686 -19.77 -12.96 0.72
C ALA A 686 -19.54 -11.69 1.57
N LEU A 687 -20.61 -10.92 1.84
CA LEU A 687 -20.58 -9.78 2.74
C LEU A 687 -20.76 -10.27 4.18
N SER A 688 -19.91 -9.79 5.10
CA SER A 688 -20.16 -9.94 6.54
C SER A 688 -21.41 -9.15 6.95
N PRO A 689 -22.02 -9.47 8.11
CA PRO A 689 -23.03 -8.61 8.70
C PRO A 689 -22.50 -7.18 8.81
N ALA A 690 -23.32 -6.19 8.43
CA ALA A 690 -22.92 -4.80 8.50
C ALA A 690 -22.50 -4.43 9.93
N ASN A 691 -21.28 -3.92 10.07
CA ASN A 691 -20.86 -3.31 11.33
C ASN A 691 -21.80 -2.14 11.68
N PRO A 692 -22.10 -1.93 12.98
CA PRO A 692 -22.82 -0.74 13.39
C PRO A 692 -22.07 0.50 12.90
N PRO A 693 -22.80 1.59 12.56
CA PRO A 693 -22.15 2.84 12.22
C PRO A 693 -21.30 3.33 13.39
N ASN A 694 -20.20 4.02 13.06
CA ASN A 694 -19.38 4.66 14.06
C ASN A 694 -20.22 5.68 14.86
N PRO A 695 -20.04 5.77 16.19
CA PRO A 695 -20.84 6.66 17.02
C PRO A 695 -20.63 8.13 16.62
N PRO A 696 -21.64 9.00 16.85
CA PRO A 696 -21.44 10.43 16.73
C PRO A 696 -20.52 10.93 17.85
N LEU A 697 -19.75 11.99 17.58
CA LEU A 697 -18.99 12.69 18.61
C LEU A 697 -19.92 13.56 19.45
N GLU A 698 -19.93 13.39 20.75
CA GLU A 698 -20.78 14.15 21.67
C GLU A 698 -20.03 15.33 22.31
N VAL A 699 -20.77 16.31 22.81
CA VAL A 699 -20.20 17.47 23.54
C VAL A 699 -19.40 17.01 24.76
N ALA A 700 -19.82 15.92 25.41
CA ALA A 700 -19.13 15.35 26.56
C ALA A 700 -17.74 14.78 26.21
N ASP A 701 -17.53 14.39 24.95
CA ASP A 701 -16.24 13.87 24.45
C ASP A 701 -15.25 15.00 24.12
N VAL A 702 -15.73 16.26 24.10
CA VAL A 702 -14.92 17.43 23.78
C VAL A 702 -14.45 18.15 25.03
N VAL A 703 -15.25 18.19 26.09
CA VAL A 703 -14.99 19.05 27.25
C VAL A 703 -14.21 18.30 28.33
N ASP A 704 -12.92 18.60 28.44
CA ASP A 704 -12.05 18.00 29.45
C ASP A 704 -12.07 18.75 30.78
N PRO A 705 -11.82 18.04 31.90
CA PRO A 705 -11.60 18.66 33.19
C PRO A 705 -10.42 19.66 33.17
N PRO A 706 -10.43 20.71 34.01
CA PRO A 706 -9.30 21.62 34.10
C PRO A 706 -8.00 20.90 34.48
N LEU A 707 -6.88 21.27 33.84
CA LEU A 707 -5.56 20.76 34.21
C LEU A 707 -5.30 20.89 35.72
N PRO A 708 -4.86 19.82 36.39
CA PRO A 708 -4.52 19.85 37.80
C PRO A 708 -3.28 20.72 38.06
N PRO A 709 -3.12 21.27 39.28
CA PRO A 709 -1.88 21.93 39.65
C PRO A 709 -0.71 20.96 39.65
N VAL A 710 0.49 21.48 39.37
CA VAL A 710 1.72 20.70 39.41
C VAL A 710 1.99 20.25 40.85
N ALA A 711 2.12 18.94 41.06
CA ALA A 711 2.38 18.36 42.36
C ALA A 711 3.82 18.68 42.82
N ASN A 712 3.97 19.03 44.09
CA ASN A 712 5.28 19.10 44.73
C ASN A 712 5.76 17.69 45.07
N VAL A 713 6.41 17.03 44.12
CA VAL A 713 7.04 15.73 44.33
C VAL A 713 8.44 15.95 44.89
N SER A 714 8.55 16.39 46.14
CA SER A 714 9.83 16.37 46.86
C SER A 714 10.23 14.91 47.10
N SER A 715 11.45 14.53 46.70
CA SER A 715 12.00 13.18 46.84
C SER A 715 11.89 12.65 48.27
N SER A 716 10.82 11.91 48.57
CA SER A 716 10.70 11.18 49.82
C SER A 716 11.54 9.92 49.70
N THR A 717 12.75 9.97 50.23
CA THR A 717 13.47 8.79 50.71
C THR A 717 12.51 7.93 51.53
N ALA A 718 12.49 6.64 51.23
CA ALA A 718 11.62 5.64 51.83
C ALA A 718 11.60 5.69 53.36
N ASP A 719 10.42 5.87 53.95
CA ASP A 719 10.11 5.37 55.28
C ASP A 719 9.14 4.20 55.11
N SER A 720 9.59 3.01 55.54
CA SER A 720 8.77 1.81 55.60
C SER A 720 7.77 1.89 56.75
N PRO A 721 6.46 1.71 56.53
CA PRO A 721 5.55 1.33 57.60
C PRO A 721 5.48 -0.20 57.69
N GLY A 722 5.74 -0.71 58.89
CA GLY A 722 5.81 -2.13 59.21
C GLY A 722 4.55 -2.94 58.88
N ALA A 723 4.78 -4.24 58.70
CA ALA A 723 3.78 -5.24 58.42
C ALA A 723 2.69 -5.35 59.52
N PRO A 724 1.42 -5.53 59.15
CA PRO A 724 0.43 -6.15 60.03
C PRO A 724 0.36 -7.67 59.78
N ALA A 725 0.40 -8.43 60.86
CA ALA A 725 0.19 -9.88 60.91
C ALA A 725 -1.30 -10.25 60.63
N PRO A 726 -1.60 -11.53 60.30
CA PRO A 726 -2.80 -11.90 59.56
C PRO A 726 -4.02 -12.11 60.47
N SER A 727 -5.19 -11.59 60.06
CA SER A 727 -6.47 -11.94 60.67
C SER A 727 -7.26 -12.88 59.77
N SER A 728 -7.39 -14.10 60.25
CA SER A 728 -8.30 -15.15 59.81
C SER A 728 -9.77 -14.75 59.97
N SER A 729 -10.56 -14.92 58.92
CA SER A 729 -11.92 -15.48 59.04
C SER A 729 -12.33 -16.05 57.68
N GLY A 730 -12.43 -17.37 57.63
CA GLY A 730 -13.00 -18.11 56.51
C GLY A 730 -14.43 -18.54 56.82
N MET A 731 -15.22 -18.71 55.77
CA MET A 731 -16.03 -19.90 55.44
C MET A 731 -16.77 -19.56 54.15
N ALA A 732 -16.43 -20.16 52.99
CA ALA A 732 -16.69 -21.54 52.55
C ALA A 732 -18.19 -21.74 52.24
N ILE A 733 -18.56 -22.10 51.01
CA ILE A 733 -18.95 -23.45 50.51
C ILE A 733 -19.60 -23.14 49.14
N THR A 734 -19.41 -23.77 47.97
CA THR A 734 -18.88 -25.07 47.51
C THR A 734 -18.68 -24.97 46.00
N ALA A 735 -17.58 -25.51 45.47
CA ALA A 735 -17.44 -25.84 44.06
C ALA A 735 -17.55 -27.36 43.91
N ASP A 736 -18.49 -27.80 43.09
CA ASP A 736 -18.70 -29.20 42.72
C ASP A 736 -17.91 -29.52 41.45
N PHE A 737 -17.18 -30.65 41.51
CA PHE A 737 -16.65 -31.54 40.47
C PHE A 737 -16.74 -31.07 39.00
N GLY A 738 -15.66 -31.03 38.23
CA GLY A 738 -14.70 -32.11 38.01
C GLY A 738 -15.16 -32.99 36.84
N LEU A 739 -14.57 -32.79 35.64
CA LEU A 739 -14.29 -33.78 34.58
C LEU A 739 -14.08 -33.06 33.22
N GLY A 740 -12.96 -33.36 32.54
CA GLY A 740 -12.83 -33.10 31.10
C GLY A 740 -11.54 -32.43 30.61
N LEU A 741 -10.36 -32.73 31.16
CA LEU A 741 -9.09 -32.32 30.56
C LEU A 741 -8.42 -33.52 29.86
N ALA A 742 -8.82 -33.81 28.62
CA ALA A 742 -8.10 -34.71 27.71
C ALA A 742 -8.64 -34.62 26.26
N ALA A 743 -8.44 -33.49 25.60
CA ALA A 743 -8.37 -33.38 24.14
C ALA A 743 -7.98 -31.94 23.78
N ILE A 744 -6.74 -31.74 23.34
CA ILE A 744 -6.20 -30.68 22.45
C ILE A 744 -4.67 -30.66 22.69
N THR A 745 -4.01 -31.79 22.41
CA THR A 745 -2.55 -31.91 22.28
C THR A 745 -2.22 -33.08 21.36
N ALA A 746 -2.84 -33.10 20.18
CA ALA A 746 -2.48 -34.01 19.09
C ALA A 746 -3.01 -33.51 17.74
N LEU A 747 -2.62 -32.29 17.33
CA LEU A 747 -2.84 -31.79 15.96
C LEU A 747 -1.81 -30.72 15.55
N SER A 748 -0.58 -30.83 16.05
CA SER A 748 0.58 -30.01 15.64
C SER A 748 1.71 -30.82 15.01
N LEU A 749 1.44 -32.07 14.64
CA LEU A 749 2.37 -32.93 13.91
C LEU A 749 1.61 -33.71 12.84
N LEU A 750 1.10 -33.02 11.80
CA LEU A 750 0.70 -33.62 10.50
C LEU A 750 0.34 -32.53 9.45
N SER A 751 1.13 -31.45 9.38
CA SER A 751 1.03 -30.44 8.31
C SER A 751 2.42 -30.02 7.80
N ARG A 752 3.31 -31.00 7.68
CA ARG A 752 4.46 -30.94 6.77
C ARG A 752 4.32 -32.04 5.74
N GLY A 753 4.05 -31.63 4.51
CA GLY A 753 3.90 -32.48 3.33
C GLY A 753 2.46 -32.47 2.83
N TYR A 754 2.10 -31.48 2.02
CA TYR A 754 1.75 -31.64 0.61
C TYR A 754 1.72 -30.28 -0.07
#